data_AF-A0A937B3U1-F1
#
_entry.id   AF-A0A937B3U1-F1
#
_cell.length_a   1.000
_cell.length_b   1.000
_cell.length_c   1.000
_cell.angle_alpha   90.00
_cell.angle_beta   90.00
_cell.angle_gamma   90.00
#
_symmetry.space_group_name_H-M   'P 1'
#
loop_
_entity.id
_entity.type
_entity.pdbx_description
1 polymer ?
#
loop_
_entity_poly.entity_id
_entity_poly.type
_entity_poly.pdbx_seq_one_letter_code
_entity_poly.pdbx_strand_id
1 'polypeptide(L)'
;MGVNSRGGGYANPRCGLSGSFTHKGSNNKLGINAGLNIDSREGLKQVNYGISAETSLARHRKEITPFRSSSNFPISYSCPTYSPPFEISTYNSSGSLKLALGGEVNSVNAGGDFVFNWSNQKIRKHQAKSAFGYVYSQRATSDALMDLNRERETVYQAEVPVLPVTAYTHDIYSITAQGMQSTCRPMRMDIGTLHDPAHQNKSESGSGGLEIGIGNLVKIGGDFNIDLSSDVGKKWESGNGLHDAFQYHESTDKIDYEPAYFKNLGEPTAMQDTSLFKRLGAFDPVRPELSQADPTATANALNSLSNGQELDDRSTVKLSRDISTQRISWNTVGEMSQSNNGHAAYSEMNFRSGQRRNQNDTIPKKPNLIQEFTVTNENGTRYQYGLPVYNNFIKEVSFSVNKDSIENSNGIVGYTTQDASVENTQGEDHYYSSTTTPAHSYAWLLTSIVSSDYQDIDNNGPSPMDNGSYTNFKYIQTHQDFKWRIPFEHMKANFQEAQIHTKLDNKGSYIYGSKEIYYLEKIETRNYVAEFYSSPRKDGLASANEHGGVDTKFLNKLDSIKLFTIGEYNNPGNKIPLKTVYFEYDYSLCKGMVNTINLNNISENGKLTLKKLYFTYNNSKKHAKSPYIFNYSKIPILIQLL
;
A
#
# COMPACT_ATOMS: atom_id res chain seq x y z
N MET A 1 18.53 -6.79 -7.73
CA MET A 1 18.89 -5.45 -7.22
C MET A 1 18.50 -4.46 -8.30
N GLY A 2 17.92 -3.32 -7.95
CA GLY A 2 17.56 -2.27 -8.91
C GLY A 2 17.69 -0.90 -8.27
N VAL A 3 17.67 0.17 -9.05
CA VAL A 3 17.72 1.55 -8.54
C VAL A 3 16.44 2.26 -8.99
N ASN A 4 15.77 2.93 -8.06
CA ASN A 4 14.52 3.66 -8.28
C ASN A 4 14.69 5.13 -7.82
N SER A 5 13.93 6.05 -8.43
CA SER A 5 14.04 7.51 -8.23
C SER A 5 13.68 8.02 -6.81
N ARG A 6 13.10 7.19 -5.95
CA ARG A 6 12.67 7.51 -4.58
C ARG A 6 13.29 6.63 -3.50
N GLY A 7 13.50 5.34 -3.78
CA GLY A 7 14.03 4.34 -2.84
C GLY A 7 15.54 4.08 -2.97
N GLY A 8 16.20 4.68 -3.96
CA GLY A 8 17.60 4.37 -4.25
C GLY A 8 17.78 2.93 -4.71
N GLY A 9 18.93 2.34 -4.38
CA GLY A 9 19.25 0.95 -4.68
C GLY A 9 18.51 -0.02 -3.76
N TYR A 10 17.65 -0.88 -4.31
CA TYR A 10 16.94 -1.92 -3.56
C TYR A 10 17.50 -3.31 -3.84
N ALA A 11 17.55 -4.16 -2.80
CA ALA A 11 17.86 -5.58 -2.90
C ALA A 11 16.67 -6.41 -2.39
N ASN A 12 16.29 -7.44 -3.16
CA ASN A 12 15.14 -8.29 -2.85
C ASN A 12 15.58 -9.73 -2.55
N PRO A 13 16.27 -9.99 -1.43
CA PRO A 13 16.60 -11.36 -1.06
C PRO A 13 15.33 -12.16 -0.77
N ARG A 14 15.25 -13.34 -1.39
CA ARG A 14 14.18 -14.31 -1.15
C ARG A 14 14.77 -15.49 -0.40
N CYS A 15 14.20 -15.85 0.75
CA CYS A 15 14.53 -17.05 1.48
C CYS A 15 13.31 -17.98 1.49
N GLY A 16 13.49 -19.21 1.00
CA GLY A 16 12.47 -20.25 1.01
C GLY A 16 12.98 -21.45 1.79
N LEU A 17 12.24 -21.88 2.81
CA LEU A 17 12.48 -23.11 3.55
C LEU A 17 11.34 -24.09 3.24
N SER A 18 11.62 -25.18 2.56
CA SER A 18 10.63 -26.23 2.29
C SER A 18 11.04 -27.55 2.95
N GLY A 19 10.18 -28.10 3.80
CA GLY A 19 10.31 -29.44 4.35
C GLY A 19 9.27 -30.37 3.72
N SER A 20 9.66 -31.62 3.45
CA SER A 20 8.73 -32.67 3.02
C SER A 20 8.84 -33.85 3.96
N PHE A 21 7.70 -34.44 4.32
CA PHE A 21 7.64 -35.62 5.18
C PHE A 21 6.57 -36.59 4.69
N THR A 22 6.96 -37.87 4.60
CA THR A 22 6.12 -38.96 4.14
C THR A 22 5.73 -39.85 5.32
N HIS A 23 4.44 -40.01 5.59
CA HIS A 23 3.96 -40.96 6.60
C HIS A 23 2.73 -41.73 6.11
N LYS A 24 2.81 -43.07 6.11
CA LYS A 24 1.72 -43.98 5.73
C LYS A 24 1.07 -43.65 4.37
N GLY A 25 1.89 -43.34 3.36
CA GLY A 25 1.43 -43.00 2.00
C GLY A 25 0.92 -41.57 1.83
N SER A 26 0.97 -40.73 2.88
CA SER A 26 0.73 -39.30 2.78
C SER A 26 2.05 -38.54 2.63
N ASN A 27 2.21 -37.82 1.52
CA ASN A 27 3.31 -36.88 1.28
C ASN A 27 2.83 -35.48 1.71
N ASN A 28 3.41 -34.96 2.79
CA ASN A 28 3.14 -33.63 3.30
C ASN A 28 4.33 -32.73 3.01
N LYS A 29 4.13 -31.60 2.33
CA LYS A 29 5.15 -30.56 2.13
C LYS A 29 4.72 -29.30 2.86
N LEU A 30 5.64 -28.70 3.60
CA LEU A 30 5.47 -27.42 4.27
C LEU A 30 6.56 -26.48 3.77
N GLY A 31 6.18 -25.41 3.08
CA GLY A 31 7.09 -24.37 2.62
C GLY A 31 6.80 -23.05 3.34
N ILE A 32 7.84 -22.44 3.91
CA ILE A 32 7.81 -21.07 4.42
C ILE A 32 8.68 -20.24 3.49
N ASN A 33 8.13 -19.19 2.90
CA ASN A 33 8.88 -18.24 2.10
C ASN A 33 8.79 -16.85 2.73
N ALA A 34 9.94 -16.21 2.89
CA ALA A 34 10.08 -14.83 3.34
C ALA A 34 10.82 -14.04 2.26
N GLY A 35 10.22 -12.94 1.82
CA GLY A 35 10.86 -11.96 0.94
C GLY A 35 11.02 -10.67 1.73
N LEU A 36 12.25 -10.17 1.80
CA LEU A 36 12.54 -8.84 2.34
C LEU A 36 12.81 -7.92 1.16
N ASN A 37 12.18 -6.74 1.16
CA ASN A 37 12.69 -5.62 0.37
C ASN A 37 13.65 -4.87 1.29
N ILE A 38 14.93 -4.81 0.93
CA ILE A 38 15.91 -4.00 1.66
C ILE A 38 15.99 -2.67 0.93
N ASP A 39 15.23 -1.72 1.45
CA ASP A 39 15.32 -0.27 1.23
C ASP A 39 15.25 0.33 2.64
N SER A 40 16.18 1.22 3.00
CA SER A 40 16.32 1.71 4.38
C SER A 40 15.07 2.43 4.92
N ARG A 41 14.18 2.90 4.03
CA ARG A 41 12.90 3.53 4.42
C ARG A 41 11.67 2.69 4.05
N GLU A 42 11.66 2.06 2.88
CA GLU A 42 10.49 1.30 2.38
C GLU A 42 10.50 -0.18 2.81
N GLY A 43 11.67 -0.75 3.08
CA GLY A 43 11.82 -2.15 3.47
C GLY A 43 11.13 -2.51 4.78
N LEU A 44 11.04 -1.54 5.71
CA LEU A 44 10.29 -1.67 6.96
C LEU A 44 8.77 -1.72 6.75
N LYS A 45 8.25 -1.30 5.59
CA LYS A 45 6.81 -1.32 5.27
C LYS A 45 6.34 -2.66 4.69
N GLN A 46 7.24 -3.45 4.10
CA GLN A 46 6.89 -4.66 3.35
C GLN A 46 7.62 -5.89 3.88
N VAL A 47 7.24 -6.34 5.08
CA VAL A 47 7.60 -7.68 5.55
C VAL A 47 6.54 -8.66 5.06
N ASN A 48 6.88 -9.47 4.05
CA ASN A 48 6.00 -10.49 3.49
C ASN A 48 6.25 -11.86 4.13
N TYR A 49 5.20 -12.47 4.70
CA TYR A 49 5.23 -13.85 5.22
C TYR A 49 4.32 -14.75 4.39
N GLY A 50 4.87 -15.76 3.72
CA GLY A 50 4.13 -16.83 3.06
C GLY A 50 4.25 -18.15 3.81
N ILE A 51 3.12 -18.82 4.05
CA ILE A 51 3.05 -20.21 4.53
C ILE A 51 2.37 -21.03 3.44
N SER A 52 2.95 -22.15 3.04
CA SER A 52 2.36 -23.11 2.10
C SER A 52 2.32 -24.50 2.75
N ALA A 53 1.16 -25.13 2.77
CA ALA A 53 0.97 -26.48 3.31
C ALA A 53 0.28 -27.36 2.25
N GLU A 54 0.99 -28.37 1.76
CA GLU A 54 0.49 -29.33 0.78
C GLU A 54 0.37 -30.72 1.44
N THR A 55 -0.83 -31.30 1.45
CA THR A 55 -1.03 -32.71 1.84
C THR A 55 -1.53 -33.49 0.64
N SER A 56 -0.79 -34.53 0.25
CA SER A 56 -1.22 -35.48 -0.78
C SER A 56 -1.33 -36.86 -0.15
N LEU A 57 -2.51 -37.48 -0.22
CA LEU A 57 -2.75 -38.85 0.24
C LEU A 57 -2.69 -39.80 -0.96
N ALA A 58 -1.66 -40.65 -1.03
CA ALA A 58 -1.66 -41.80 -1.93
C ALA A 58 -2.23 -43.01 -1.17
N ARG A 59 -3.52 -43.29 -1.37
CA ARG A 59 -4.10 -44.61 -1.05
C ARG A 59 -4.61 -45.26 -2.33
N HIS A 60 -4.19 -46.51 -2.54
CA HIS A 60 -4.77 -47.38 -3.55
C HIS A 60 -6.26 -47.62 -3.23
N ARG A 61 -7.12 -47.21 -4.18
CA ARG A 61 -8.59 -47.36 -4.26
C ARG A 61 -9.48 -46.31 -3.56
N LYS A 62 -10.29 -45.68 -4.43
CA LYS A 62 -11.42 -44.74 -4.27
C LYS A 62 -11.07 -43.27 -4.03
N GLU A 63 -11.57 -42.46 -4.96
CA GLU A 63 -11.42 -41.02 -5.12
C GLU A 63 -11.73 -40.25 -3.83
N ILE A 64 -10.72 -39.58 -3.27
CA ILE A 64 -10.87 -38.51 -2.30
C ILE A 64 -10.08 -37.34 -2.87
N THR A 65 -10.76 -36.23 -3.16
CA THR A 65 -10.16 -34.97 -3.63
C THR A 65 -9.10 -34.49 -2.63
N PRO A 66 -7.87 -34.18 -3.07
CA PRO A 66 -6.82 -33.68 -2.18
C PRO A 66 -7.23 -32.32 -1.59
N PHE A 67 -7.11 -32.17 -0.26
CA PHE A 67 -7.25 -30.88 0.40
C PHE A 67 -6.01 -30.02 0.09
N ARG A 68 -6.11 -29.15 -0.92
CA ARG A 68 -5.08 -28.17 -1.26
C ARG A 68 -5.38 -26.87 -0.52
N SER A 69 -4.58 -26.54 0.49
CA SER A 69 -4.55 -25.22 1.13
C SER A 69 -3.23 -24.55 0.79
N SER A 70 -3.08 -24.12 -0.46
CA SER A 70 -1.93 -23.34 -0.91
C SER A 70 -2.26 -21.85 -0.89
N SER A 71 -1.80 -21.12 0.12
CA SER A 71 -1.63 -19.67 0.03
C SER A 71 -0.42 -19.34 -0.83
N ASN A 72 -0.52 -19.66 -2.12
CA ASN A 72 0.39 -19.15 -3.13
C ASN A 72 -0.05 -17.72 -3.44
N PHE A 73 0.75 -16.74 -3.06
CA PHE A 73 0.65 -15.39 -3.61
C PHE A 73 1.35 -15.43 -4.98
N PRO A 74 0.61 -15.44 -6.11
CA PRO A 74 1.22 -15.54 -7.44
C PRO A 74 2.04 -14.29 -7.79
N ILE A 75 1.88 -13.21 -7.02
CA ILE A 75 2.63 -11.98 -7.17
C ILE A 75 3.50 -11.81 -5.93
N SER A 76 4.79 -11.77 -6.18
CA SER A 76 5.76 -11.22 -5.24
C SER A 76 5.39 -9.74 -5.06
N TYR A 77 4.92 -9.33 -3.88
CA TYR A 77 4.77 -7.92 -3.47
C TYR A 77 6.15 -7.22 -3.35
N SER A 78 7.12 -7.61 -4.19
CA SER A 78 8.51 -7.12 -4.23
C SER A 78 8.68 -5.86 -5.05
N CYS A 79 7.59 -5.22 -5.45
CA CYS A 79 7.60 -3.88 -6.01
C CYS A 79 6.92 -2.99 -4.97
N PRO A 80 7.69 -2.21 -4.17
CA PRO A 80 7.09 -1.13 -3.39
C PRO A 80 6.32 -0.22 -4.35
N THR A 81 5.02 -0.05 -4.09
CA THR A 81 4.23 0.99 -4.73
C THR A 81 4.58 2.28 -4.01
N TYR A 82 5.21 3.21 -4.72
CA TYR A 82 5.53 4.52 -4.19
C TYR A 82 4.33 5.44 -4.36
N SER A 83 4.09 6.33 -3.39
CA SER A 83 3.22 7.47 -3.65
C SER A 83 3.82 8.24 -4.84
N PRO A 84 3.03 8.63 -5.86
CA PRO A 84 3.54 9.35 -7.02
C PRO A 84 4.15 10.70 -6.60
N PRO A 85 5.19 11.19 -7.30
CA PRO A 85 5.84 12.44 -6.94
C PRO A 85 4.95 13.65 -7.09
N PHE A 86 5.06 14.54 -6.11
CA PHE A 86 4.50 15.87 -6.17
C PHE A 86 5.66 16.86 -6.27
N GLU A 87 5.90 17.38 -7.47
CA GLU A 87 6.93 18.40 -7.67
C GLU A 87 6.45 19.75 -7.13
N ILE A 88 7.23 20.32 -6.22
CA ILE A 88 6.92 21.61 -5.61
C ILE A 88 7.52 22.69 -6.49
N SER A 89 6.67 23.59 -6.98
CA SER A 89 7.13 24.72 -7.81
C SER A 89 8.10 25.61 -7.05
N THR A 90 9.25 25.87 -7.67
CA THR A 90 10.35 26.64 -7.08
C THR A 90 10.55 27.98 -7.80
N TYR A 91 11.08 28.94 -7.05
CA TYR A 91 11.58 30.21 -7.56
C TYR A 91 13.05 30.32 -7.20
N ASN A 92 13.90 30.33 -8.22
CA ASN A 92 15.35 30.41 -8.07
C ASN A 92 15.83 31.80 -8.47
N SER A 93 16.64 32.40 -7.62
CA SER A 93 17.35 33.64 -7.91
C SER A 93 18.83 33.41 -7.70
N SER A 94 19.64 33.68 -8.72
CA SER A 94 21.09 33.51 -8.64
C SER A 94 21.84 34.70 -9.22
N GLY A 95 23.09 34.85 -8.80
CA GLY A 95 23.97 35.91 -9.26
C GLY A 95 25.41 35.42 -9.35
N SER A 96 26.14 35.88 -10.36
CA SER A 96 27.58 35.65 -10.48
C SER A 96 28.32 36.96 -10.80
N LEU A 97 29.40 37.24 -10.09
CA LEU A 97 30.30 38.35 -10.37
C LEU A 97 31.69 37.80 -10.63
N LYS A 98 32.24 38.05 -11.83
CA LYS A 98 33.61 37.68 -12.21
C LYS A 98 34.51 38.92 -12.28
N LEU A 99 35.65 38.88 -11.60
CA LEU A 99 36.70 39.88 -11.70
C LEU A 99 37.98 39.22 -12.22
N ALA A 100 38.37 39.48 -13.45
CA ALA A 100 39.61 38.97 -14.03
C ALA A 100 40.71 40.03 -14.00
N LEU A 101 41.86 39.67 -13.43
CA LEU A 101 43.05 40.52 -13.38
C LEU A 101 44.20 39.80 -14.10
N GLY A 102 44.73 40.44 -15.13
CA GLY A 102 45.83 39.87 -15.92
C GLY A 102 46.88 40.91 -16.23
N GLY A 103 48.08 40.45 -16.56
CA GLY A 103 49.15 41.29 -17.06
C GLY A 103 49.99 40.62 -18.13
N GLU A 104 50.49 41.45 -19.04
CA GLU A 104 51.24 41.06 -20.22
C GLU A 104 52.60 41.75 -20.21
N VAL A 105 53.69 40.97 -20.25
CA VAL A 105 55.06 41.47 -20.43
C VAL A 105 55.67 40.74 -21.62
N ASN A 106 55.90 41.45 -22.72
CA ASN A 106 56.31 40.88 -24.01
C ASN A 106 55.31 39.81 -24.50
N SER A 107 55.76 38.60 -24.87
CA SER A 107 54.89 37.51 -25.35
C SER A 107 54.31 36.62 -24.23
N VAL A 108 54.48 37.00 -22.96
CA VAL A 108 54.06 36.18 -21.81
C VAL A 108 52.91 36.87 -21.08
N ASN A 109 51.79 36.16 -20.95
CA ASN A 109 50.58 36.59 -20.27
C ASN A 109 50.40 35.79 -18.97
N ALA A 110 50.15 36.47 -17.86
CA ALA A 110 49.77 35.85 -16.60
C ALA A 110 48.52 36.54 -16.05
N GLY A 111 47.55 35.79 -15.56
CA GLY A 111 46.34 36.36 -14.98
C GLY A 111 45.60 35.35 -14.11
N GLY A 112 44.61 35.86 -13.39
CA GLY A 112 43.71 35.07 -12.57
C GLY A 112 42.37 35.77 -12.44
N ASP A 113 41.34 35.00 -12.10
CA ASP A 113 40.00 35.51 -11.90
C ASP A 113 39.44 35.14 -10.53
N PHE A 114 38.59 36.03 -10.02
CA PHE A 114 37.78 35.82 -8.84
C PHE A 114 36.33 35.70 -9.28
N VAL A 115 35.66 34.63 -8.86
CA VAL A 115 34.25 34.40 -9.17
C VAL A 115 33.47 34.33 -7.85
N PHE A 116 32.51 35.24 -7.70
CA PHE A 116 31.57 35.26 -6.59
C PHE A 116 30.22 34.76 -7.06
N ASN A 117 29.69 33.72 -6.43
CA ASN A 117 28.38 33.16 -6.76
C ASN A 117 27.43 33.29 -5.57
N TRP A 118 26.17 33.63 -5.83
CA TRP A 118 25.07 33.56 -4.88
C TRP A 118 23.90 32.85 -5.52
N SER A 119 23.17 32.05 -4.74
CA SER A 119 21.93 31.42 -5.18
C SER A 119 20.95 31.34 -4.01
N ASN A 120 19.67 31.49 -4.33
CA ASN A 120 18.57 31.43 -3.38
C ASN A 120 17.38 30.74 -4.03
N GLN A 121 16.89 29.68 -3.40
CA GLN A 121 15.75 28.90 -3.84
C GLN A 121 14.61 29.05 -2.84
N LYS A 122 13.42 29.40 -3.33
CA LYS A 122 12.20 29.56 -2.53
C LYS A 122 11.10 28.64 -3.07
N ILE A 123 10.28 28.14 -2.16
CA ILE A 123 9.05 27.38 -2.48
C ILE A 123 7.81 28.17 -2.05
N ARG A 124 6.66 27.91 -2.70
CA ARG A 124 5.38 28.43 -2.21
C ARG A 124 5.00 27.69 -0.92
N LYS A 125 4.65 28.44 0.14
CA LYS A 125 4.38 27.89 1.50
C LYS A 125 3.26 26.83 1.56
N HIS A 126 2.31 26.83 0.62
CA HIS A 126 1.25 25.83 0.57
C HIS A 126 0.86 25.53 -0.88
N GLN A 127 0.85 24.25 -1.25
CA GLN A 127 0.33 23.76 -2.51
C GLN A 127 -0.55 22.54 -2.24
N ALA A 128 -1.71 22.49 -2.89
CA ALA A 128 -2.65 21.39 -2.80
C ALA A 128 -3.10 21.00 -4.21
N LYS A 129 -3.16 19.70 -4.49
CA LYS A 129 -3.65 19.13 -5.74
C LYS A 129 -4.62 18.00 -5.42
N SER A 130 -5.61 17.79 -6.29
CA SER A 130 -6.46 16.61 -6.22
C SER A 130 -5.68 15.37 -6.65
N ALA A 131 -5.90 14.25 -5.98
CA ALA A 131 -5.25 12.98 -6.29
C ALA A 131 -6.30 11.90 -6.62
N PHE A 132 -6.04 11.11 -7.66
CA PHE A 132 -6.94 10.05 -8.12
C PHE A 132 -6.19 8.74 -8.31
N GLY A 133 -6.66 7.69 -7.63
CA GLY A 133 -6.18 6.33 -7.81
C GLY A 133 -6.61 5.73 -9.17
N TYR A 134 -6.03 4.61 -9.55
CA TYR A 134 -6.29 3.92 -10.83
C TYR A 134 -7.78 3.72 -11.20
N VAL A 135 -8.61 3.37 -10.22
CA VAL A 135 -10.06 3.16 -10.41
C VAL A 135 -10.79 4.44 -10.81
N TYR A 136 -10.25 5.61 -10.43
CA TYR A 136 -10.84 6.92 -10.63
C TYR A 136 -10.07 7.81 -11.62
N SER A 137 -9.18 7.23 -12.45
CA SER A 137 -8.37 8.00 -13.42
C SER A 137 -9.20 8.87 -14.37
N GLN A 138 -10.45 8.50 -14.65
CA GLN A 138 -11.39 9.30 -15.45
C GLN A 138 -11.79 10.64 -14.84
N ARG A 139 -11.58 10.81 -13.53
CA ARG A 139 -11.85 12.08 -12.83
C ARG A 139 -10.61 12.95 -12.67
N ALA A 140 -9.45 12.48 -13.13
CA ALA A 140 -8.21 13.24 -13.07
C ALA A 140 -8.24 14.41 -14.08
N THR A 141 -8.12 15.63 -13.56
CA THR A 141 -7.87 16.82 -14.39
C THR A 141 -6.40 16.90 -14.78
N SER A 142 -6.04 17.77 -15.73
CA SER A 142 -4.65 17.99 -16.15
C SER A 142 -3.71 18.46 -15.02
N ASP A 143 -4.26 18.94 -13.91
CA ASP A 143 -3.53 19.36 -12.71
C ASP A 143 -3.58 18.34 -11.57
N ALA A 144 -4.18 17.17 -11.80
CA ALA A 144 -4.34 16.16 -10.77
C ALA A 144 -3.13 15.24 -10.67
N LEU A 145 -2.89 14.73 -9.45
CA LEU A 145 -1.93 13.67 -9.18
C LEU A 145 -2.55 12.32 -9.51
N MET A 146 -1.91 11.58 -10.42
CA MET A 146 -2.34 10.26 -10.85
C MET A 146 -1.49 9.14 -10.25
N ASP A 147 -2.08 7.95 -10.16
CA ASP A 147 -1.42 6.73 -9.70
C ASP A 147 -0.52 6.13 -10.79
N LEU A 148 0.72 6.60 -10.86
CA LEU A 148 1.73 6.15 -11.81
C LEU A 148 3.11 5.99 -11.17
N ASN A 149 3.91 5.11 -11.77
CA ASN A 149 5.35 5.01 -11.56
C ASN A 149 6.08 5.08 -12.90
N ARG A 150 7.26 5.68 -12.91
CA ARG A 150 8.19 5.68 -14.06
C ARG A 150 9.48 4.96 -13.72
N GLU A 151 9.93 4.08 -14.60
CA GLU A 151 11.26 3.49 -14.49
C GLU A 151 12.32 4.49 -14.96
N ARG A 152 13.35 4.76 -14.12
CA ARG A 152 14.53 5.56 -14.49
C ARG A 152 14.19 6.94 -15.06
N GLU A 153 13.42 7.72 -14.32
CA GLU A 153 13.14 9.10 -14.69
C GLU A 153 14.44 9.91 -14.82
N THR A 154 14.77 10.34 -16.04
CA THR A 154 15.90 11.21 -16.36
C THR A 154 15.41 12.37 -17.21
N VAL A 155 16.20 13.43 -17.28
CA VAL A 155 15.99 14.48 -18.29
C VAL A 155 16.07 13.86 -19.69
N TYR A 156 15.13 14.21 -20.56
CA TYR A 156 15.12 13.73 -21.94
C TYR A 156 16.25 14.38 -22.72
N GLN A 157 17.15 13.56 -23.26
CA GLN A 157 18.22 13.98 -24.15
C GLN A 157 18.22 13.05 -25.38
N ALA A 158 18.69 13.54 -26.52
CA ALA A 158 18.69 12.77 -27.77
C ALA A 158 19.53 11.49 -27.67
N GLU A 159 20.49 11.48 -26.76
CA GLU A 159 21.41 10.39 -26.47
C GLU A 159 20.80 9.30 -25.59
N VAL A 160 19.63 9.53 -24.98
CA VAL A 160 18.96 8.53 -24.13
C VAL A 160 18.39 7.42 -25.03
N PRO A 161 18.95 6.20 -25.00
CA PRO A 161 18.58 5.16 -25.96
C PRO A 161 17.22 4.54 -25.66
N VAL A 162 16.71 4.70 -24.43
CA VAL A 162 15.45 4.11 -23.96
C VAL A 162 14.72 5.12 -23.08
N LEU A 163 13.51 5.50 -23.49
CA LEU A 163 12.66 6.37 -22.69
C LEU A 163 12.14 5.64 -21.43
N PRO A 164 11.96 6.36 -20.31
CA PRO A 164 11.30 5.84 -19.12
C PRO A 164 9.95 5.21 -19.42
N VAL A 165 9.77 3.95 -19.04
CA VAL A 165 8.46 3.29 -19.16
C VAL A 165 7.58 3.76 -18.02
N THR A 166 6.43 4.34 -18.36
CA THR A 166 5.40 4.73 -17.39
C THR A 166 4.40 3.59 -17.22
N ALA A 167 4.13 3.21 -15.98
CA ALA A 167 3.14 2.19 -15.65
C ALA A 167 2.19 2.69 -14.56
N TYR A 168 0.93 2.27 -14.64
CA TYR A 168 -0.02 2.50 -13.57
C TYR A 168 0.38 1.76 -12.30
N THR A 169 0.24 2.44 -11.18
CA THR A 169 0.24 1.83 -9.86
C THR A 169 -1.20 1.51 -9.50
N HIS A 170 -1.59 0.24 -9.56
CA HIS A 170 -2.92 -0.21 -9.19
C HIS A 170 -2.83 -1.05 -7.93
N ASP A 171 -3.86 -0.96 -7.10
CA ASP A 171 -3.98 -1.81 -5.92
C ASP A 171 -4.21 -3.27 -6.30
N ILE A 172 -3.58 -4.17 -5.53
CA ILE A 172 -3.75 -5.61 -5.64
C ILE A 172 -4.45 -6.10 -4.38
N TYR A 173 -5.56 -6.79 -4.57
CA TYR A 173 -6.39 -7.30 -3.47
C TYR A 173 -6.22 -8.81 -3.35
N SER A 174 -6.06 -9.28 -2.11
CA SER A 174 -6.08 -10.70 -1.78
C SER A 174 -7.45 -11.06 -1.21
N ILE A 175 -8.16 -11.94 -1.91
CA ILE A 175 -9.48 -12.41 -1.54
C ILE A 175 -9.30 -13.76 -0.85
N THR A 176 -9.84 -13.88 0.37
CA THR A 176 -9.80 -15.14 1.13
C THR A 176 -11.15 -15.43 1.76
N ALA A 177 -11.65 -16.65 1.58
CA ALA A 177 -12.82 -17.20 2.25
C ALA A 177 -12.75 -18.74 2.26
N GLN A 178 -13.72 -19.39 2.91
CA GLN A 178 -13.81 -20.85 2.87
C GLN A 178 -13.94 -21.35 1.43
N GLY A 179 -12.99 -22.18 1.01
CA GLY A 179 -12.97 -22.77 -0.34
C GLY A 179 -12.63 -21.80 -1.47
N MET A 180 -12.23 -20.56 -1.15
CA MET A 180 -11.89 -19.54 -2.14
C MET A 180 -10.64 -18.77 -1.71
N GLN A 181 -9.65 -18.75 -2.59
CA GLN A 181 -8.51 -17.87 -2.49
C GLN A 181 -8.18 -17.35 -3.88
N SER A 182 -8.09 -16.04 -4.02
CA SER A 182 -7.73 -15.41 -5.28
C SER A 182 -6.99 -14.11 -5.03
N THR A 183 -6.32 -13.62 -6.05
CA THR A 183 -5.74 -12.28 -6.08
C THR A 183 -6.31 -11.55 -7.28
N CYS A 184 -6.85 -10.35 -7.08
CA CYS A 184 -7.43 -9.56 -8.15
C CYS A 184 -6.83 -8.16 -8.20
N ARG A 185 -7.01 -7.52 -9.35
CA ARG A 185 -6.67 -6.11 -9.56
C ARG A 185 -7.75 -5.42 -10.37
N PRO A 186 -7.90 -4.10 -10.25
CA PRO A 186 -8.74 -3.35 -11.16
C PRO A 186 -8.13 -3.35 -12.56
N MET A 187 -9.00 -3.36 -13.57
CA MET A 187 -8.71 -3.25 -14.99
C MET A 187 -9.63 -2.19 -15.57
N ARG A 188 -9.10 -1.33 -16.44
CA ARG A 188 -9.90 -0.30 -17.09
C ARG A 188 -10.52 -0.78 -18.41
N MET A 189 -11.67 -0.18 -18.70
CA MET A 189 -12.40 -0.31 -19.96
C MET A 189 -11.95 0.72 -21.00
N ASP A 190 -10.99 1.57 -20.68
CA ASP A 190 -10.38 2.55 -21.57
C ASP A 190 -8.84 2.56 -21.39
N ILE A 191 -8.13 3.17 -22.33
CA ILE A 191 -6.69 3.41 -22.22
C ILE A 191 -6.47 4.91 -22.32
N GLY A 192 -6.06 5.52 -21.19
CA GLY A 192 -5.82 6.95 -21.12
C GLY A 192 -4.34 7.33 -21.02
N THR A 193 -4.05 8.61 -21.29
CA THR A 193 -2.72 9.20 -21.11
C THR A 193 -2.44 9.52 -19.64
N LEU A 194 -1.31 9.01 -19.15
CA LEU A 194 -0.75 9.34 -17.84
C LEU A 194 0.06 10.64 -17.91
N HIS A 195 0.00 11.47 -16.87
CA HIS A 195 0.74 12.73 -16.80
C HIS A 195 1.04 13.13 -15.35
N ASP A 196 2.00 14.04 -15.17
CA ASP A 196 2.21 14.71 -13.90
C ASP A 196 1.26 15.89 -13.73
N PRO A 197 1.02 16.33 -12.47
CA PRO A 197 0.38 17.61 -12.20
C PRO A 197 1.10 18.77 -12.87
N ALA A 198 0.35 19.81 -13.23
CA ALA A 198 0.95 21.00 -13.80
C ALA A 198 1.83 21.72 -12.76
N HIS A 199 3.10 21.96 -13.10
CA HIS A 199 4.05 22.69 -12.28
C HIS A 199 4.79 23.73 -13.11
N GLN A 200 5.30 24.77 -12.44
CA GLN A 200 6.09 25.81 -13.08
C GLN A 200 7.25 26.21 -12.19
N ASN A 201 8.48 26.07 -12.69
CA ASN A 201 9.68 26.57 -12.05
C ASN A 201 10.11 27.86 -12.75
N LYS A 202 10.42 28.90 -11.98
CA LYS A 202 10.90 30.18 -12.52
C LYS A 202 12.30 30.44 -12.00
N SER A 203 13.22 30.80 -12.88
CA SER A 203 14.58 31.17 -12.49
C SER A 203 14.95 32.52 -13.08
N GLU A 204 15.61 33.33 -12.26
CA GLU A 204 16.16 34.61 -12.66
C GLU A 204 17.64 34.63 -12.27
N SER A 205 18.52 34.84 -13.24
CA SER A 205 19.96 34.95 -13.00
C SER A 205 20.52 36.23 -13.58
N GLY A 206 21.44 36.85 -12.84
CA GLY A 206 22.23 37.97 -13.32
C GLY A 206 23.72 37.64 -13.24
N SER A 207 24.47 37.88 -14.31
CA SER A 207 25.93 37.79 -14.26
C SER A 207 26.57 39.10 -14.70
N GLY A 208 27.66 39.48 -14.04
CA GLY A 208 28.50 40.59 -14.46
C GLY A 208 29.96 40.19 -14.44
N GLY A 209 30.70 40.58 -15.47
CA GLY A 209 32.15 40.40 -15.55
C GLY A 209 32.85 41.73 -15.73
N LEU A 210 33.97 41.91 -15.03
CA LEU A 210 34.92 43.00 -15.25
C LEU A 210 36.32 42.40 -15.43
N GLU A 211 36.96 42.73 -16.54
CA GLU A 211 38.30 42.25 -16.87
C GLU A 211 39.26 43.45 -17.01
N ILE A 212 40.38 43.40 -16.29
CA ILE A 212 41.40 44.44 -16.31
C ILE A 212 42.76 43.80 -16.61
N GLY A 213 43.31 44.12 -17.78
CA GLY A 213 44.63 43.69 -18.24
C GLY A 213 45.64 44.84 -18.20
N ILE A 214 46.75 44.69 -17.47
CA ILE A 214 47.80 45.71 -17.30
C ILE A 214 49.14 45.21 -17.85
N GLY A 215 49.73 45.93 -18.80
CA GLY A 215 50.98 45.52 -19.46
C GLY A 215 51.42 46.54 -20.51
N ASN A 216 51.91 46.07 -21.66
CA ASN A 216 52.25 46.93 -22.81
C ASN A 216 51.04 47.73 -23.35
N LEU A 217 49.81 47.25 -23.13
CA LEU A 217 48.56 47.94 -23.45
C LEU A 217 47.56 47.70 -22.31
N VAL A 218 46.84 48.73 -21.87
CA VAL A 218 45.76 48.60 -20.88
C VAL A 218 44.49 48.15 -21.59
N LYS A 219 43.91 47.03 -21.14
CA LYS A 219 42.66 46.47 -21.68
C LYS A 219 41.61 46.45 -20.56
N ILE A 220 40.43 47.01 -20.81
CA ILE A 220 39.29 46.96 -19.90
C ILE A 220 38.12 46.37 -20.67
N GLY A 221 37.57 45.26 -20.18
CA GLY A 221 36.41 44.59 -20.73
C GLY A 221 35.32 44.46 -19.67
N GLY A 222 34.06 44.54 -20.07
CA GLY A 222 32.94 44.30 -19.18
C GLY A 222 31.80 43.62 -19.91
N ASP A 223 31.12 42.72 -19.22
CA ASP A 223 29.94 42.02 -19.71
C ASP A 223 28.85 41.98 -18.64
N PHE A 224 27.60 41.97 -19.09
CA PHE A 224 26.43 41.89 -18.23
C PHE A 224 25.35 41.06 -18.91
N ASN A 225 24.83 40.07 -18.21
CA ASN A 225 23.78 39.19 -18.70
C ASN A 225 22.66 39.09 -17.66
N ILE A 226 21.42 39.09 -18.14
CA ILE A 226 20.23 38.75 -17.35
C ILE A 226 19.52 37.62 -18.08
N ASP A 227 19.32 36.51 -17.39
CA ASP A 227 18.55 35.39 -17.90
C ASP A 227 17.27 35.22 -17.09
N LEU A 228 16.14 35.19 -17.80
CA LEU A 228 14.84 34.85 -17.25
C LEU A 228 14.42 33.53 -17.90
N SER A 229 14.24 32.50 -17.10
CA SER A 229 13.77 31.20 -17.57
C SER A 229 12.52 30.76 -16.83
N SER A 230 11.61 30.12 -17.58
CA SER A 230 10.44 29.46 -17.02
C SER A 230 10.40 28.05 -17.60
N ASP A 231 10.31 27.09 -16.70
CA ASP A 231 10.05 25.69 -17.02
C ASP A 231 8.61 25.37 -16.62
N VAL A 232 7.87 24.67 -17.48
CA VAL A 232 6.45 24.32 -17.29
C VAL A 232 6.23 22.88 -17.71
N GLY A 233 6.01 22.00 -16.73
CA GLY A 233 5.50 20.65 -16.97
C GLY A 233 3.98 20.60 -16.83
N LYS A 234 3.28 19.97 -17.78
CA LYS A 234 1.84 19.70 -17.75
C LYS A 234 1.46 18.58 -18.73
N LYS A 235 0.22 18.09 -18.67
CA LYS A 235 -0.35 17.14 -19.65
C LYS A 235 -0.19 17.68 -21.09
N TRP A 236 0.19 16.80 -22.03
CA TRP A 236 0.37 17.14 -23.44
C TRP A 236 -0.98 17.18 -24.17
N GLU A 237 -1.58 18.37 -24.21
CA GLU A 237 -2.88 18.61 -24.85
C GLU A 237 -2.73 19.42 -26.14
N SER A 238 -1.99 20.52 -26.08
CA SER A 238 -1.73 21.38 -27.24
C SER A 238 -0.78 20.68 -28.23
N GLY A 239 -1.17 20.63 -29.51
CA GLY A 239 -0.37 19.98 -30.54
C GLY A 239 -0.36 18.45 -30.46
N ASN A 240 -1.32 17.84 -29.76
CA ASN A 240 -1.45 16.40 -29.63
C ASN A 240 -2.75 15.89 -30.25
N GLY A 241 -2.70 15.43 -31.50
CA GLY A 241 -3.84 14.84 -32.21
C GLY A 241 -4.35 13.52 -31.62
N LEU A 242 -3.65 12.92 -30.67
CA LEU A 242 -4.07 11.73 -29.93
C LEU A 242 -4.74 12.05 -28.59
N HIS A 243 -4.82 13.34 -28.21
CA HIS A 243 -5.36 13.75 -26.91
C HIS A 243 -6.76 13.17 -26.65
N ASP A 244 -7.68 13.35 -27.60
CA ASP A 244 -9.06 12.87 -27.49
C ASP A 244 -9.10 11.33 -27.53
N ALA A 245 -8.26 10.70 -28.35
CA ALA A 245 -8.22 9.24 -28.48
C ALA A 245 -7.79 8.55 -27.19
N PHE A 246 -6.92 9.15 -26.38
CA PHE A 246 -6.45 8.61 -25.10
C PHE A 246 -7.01 9.38 -23.91
N GLN A 247 -8.24 9.87 -24.01
CA GLN A 247 -8.99 10.36 -22.86
C GLN A 247 -9.67 9.21 -22.10
N TYR A 248 -9.76 9.34 -20.78
CA TYR A 248 -10.56 8.42 -19.98
C TYR A 248 -12.04 8.79 -20.07
N HIS A 249 -12.89 7.79 -19.95
CA HIS A 249 -14.34 7.92 -20.08
C HIS A 249 -15.04 7.52 -18.77
N GLU A 250 -15.90 8.40 -18.25
CA GLU A 250 -16.77 8.08 -17.11
C GLU A 250 -18.02 7.30 -17.54
N SER A 251 -18.52 7.56 -18.74
CA SER A 251 -19.65 6.86 -19.34
C SER A 251 -19.46 6.75 -20.85
N THR A 252 -20.27 5.89 -21.47
CA THR A 252 -20.39 5.78 -22.93
C THR A 252 -21.87 5.67 -23.30
N ASP A 253 -22.18 5.51 -24.58
CA ASP A 253 -23.55 5.24 -25.05
C ASP A 253 -24.11 3.89 -24.52
N LYS A 254 -23.24 3.04 -23.96
CA LYS A 254 -23.64 1.78 -23.32
C LYS A 254 -24.02 1.99 -21.86
N ILE A 255 -25.25 1.63 -21.52
CA ILE A 255 -25.81 1.76 -20.17
C ILE A 255 -25.08 0.90 -19.13
N ASP A 256 -24.43 -0.17 -19.56
CA ASP A 256 -23.68 -1.13 -18.74
C ASP A 256 -22.16 -0.86 -18.73
N TYR A 257 -21.72 0.29 -19.22
CA TYR A 257 -20.31 0.68 -19.18
C TYR A 257 -19.86 0.99 -17.75
N GLU A 258 -18.84 0.26 -17.30
CA GLU A 258 -18.15 0.48 -16.04
C GLU A 258 -16.69 0.88 -16.35
N PRO A 259 -16.23 2.09 -15.99
CA PRO A 259 -14.87 2.54 -16.36
C PRO A 259 -13.75 1.61 -15.87
N ALA A 260 -13.95 0.96 -14.72
CA ALA A 260 -12.99 0.05 -14.12
C ALA A 260 -13.71 -1.14 -13.48
N TYR A 261 -13.15 -2.34 -13.63
CA TYR A 261 -13.69 -3.58 -13.07
C TYR A 261 -12.58 -4.44 -12.49
N PHE A 262 -12.92 -5.36 -11.59
CA PHE A 262 -11.93 -6.27 -11.01
C PHE A 262 -11.81 -7.58 -11.78
N LYS A 263 -10.57 -8.03 -11.99
CA LYS A 263 -10.23 -9.30 -12.64
C LYS A 263 -9.19 -10.05 -11.82
N ASN A 264 -9.33 -11.37 -11.73
CA ASN A 264 -8.32 -12.20 -11.08
C ASN A 264 -7.02 -12.23 -11.88
N LEU A 265 -5.93 -12.39 -11.18
CA LEU A 265 -4.59 -12.48 -11.72
C LEU A 265 -4.26 -13.92 -12.10
N GLY A 266 -3.71 -14.11 -13.30
CA GLY A 266 -3.34 -15.43 -13.82
C GLY A 266 -4.50 -16.27 -14.34
N GLU A 267 -5.69 -15.70 -14.47
CA GLU A 267 -6.86 -16.42 -14.98
C GLU A 267 -6.79 -16.55 -16.51
N PRO A 268 -6.84 -17.78 -17.08
CA PRO A 268 -6.72 -18.01 -18.51
C PRO A 268 -8.05 -17.70 -19.21
N THR A 269 -8.33 -16.42 -19.44
CA THR A 269 -9.53 -15.96 -20.12
C THR A 269 -9.22 -15.37 -21.48
N ALA A 270 -10.11 -15.63 -22.44
CA ALA A 270 -10.01 -15.04 -23.76
C ALA A 270 -10.26 -13.53 -23.69
N MET A 271 -9.38 -12.76 -24.33
CA MET A 271 -9.58 -11.34 -24.58
C MET A 271 -10.83 -11.15 -25.44
N GLN A 272 -11.76 -10.31 -24.98
CA GLN A 272 -12.98 -10.04 -25.74
C GLN A 272 -12.73 -9.04 -26.89
N ASP A 273 -12.02 -7.95 -26.61
CA ASP A 273 -11.81 -6.87 -27.58
C ASP A 273 -10.53 -7.05 -28.41
N THR A 274 -10.54 -8.08 -29.27
CA THR A 274 -9.41 -8.35 -30.17
C THR A 274 -9.21 -7.25 -31.22
N SER A 275 -10.26 -6.48 -31.54
CA SER A 275 -10.20 -5.32 -32.43
C SER A 275 -9.36 -4.20 -31.85
N LEU A 276 -9.60 -3.82 -30.60
CA LEU A 276 -8.81 -2.82 -29.91
C LEU A 276 -7.34 -3.25 -29.82
N PHE A 277 -7.10 -4.50 -29.43
CA PHE A 277 -5.75 -5.06 -29.34
C PHE A 277 -4.98 -4.97 -30.66
N LYS A 278 -5.62 -5.33 -31.78
CA LYS A 278 -5.00 -5.23 -33.11
C LYS A 278 -4.79 -3.78 -33.56
N ARG A 279 -5.75 -2.88 -33.27
CA ARG A 279 -5.63 -1.44 -33.59
C ARG A 279 -4.40 -0.83 -32.93
N LEU A 280 -4.10 -1.25 -31.70
CA LEU A 280 -2.95 -0.80 -30.92
C LEU A 280 -1.65 -1.59 -31.21
N GLY A 281 -1.55 -2.24 -32.38
CA GLY A 281 -0.33 -2.93 -32.81
C GLY A 281 -0.19 -4.38 -32.35
N ALA A 282 -1.17 -4.94 -31.65
CA ALA A 282 -1.14 -6.29 -31.10
C ALA A 282 0.11 -6.54 -30.23
N PHE A 283 1.07 -7.32 -30.74
CA PHE A 283 2.34 -7.61 -30.04
C PHE A 283 3.49 -6.71 -30.51
N ASP A 284 3.27 -5.91 -31.55
CA ASP A 284 4.28 -5.01 -32.11
C ASP A 284 4.25 -3.66 -31.38
N PRO A 285 5.42 -3.06 -31.10
CA PRO A 285 5.48 -1.73 -30.52
C PRO A 285 4.97 -0.69 -31.52
N VAL A 286 4.08 0.19 -31.05
CA VAL A 286 3.55 1.32 -31.81
C VAL A 286 3.93 2.64 -31.14
N ARG A 287 4.14 3.67 -31.95
CA ARG A 287 4.40 5.04 -31.46
C ARG A 287 3.48 6.04 -32.15
N PRO A 288 3.17 7.19 -31.52
CA PRO A 288 2.58 8.32 -32.21
C PRO A 288 3.45 8.77 -33.39
N GLU A 289 2.83 9.09 -34.52
CA GLU A 289 3.53 9.81 -35.58
C GLU A 289 3.64 11.29 -35.23
N LEU A 290 4.82 11.86 -35.47
CA LEU A 290 5.15 13.24 -35.14
C LEU A 290 5.31 14.05 -36.43
N SER A 291 4.80 15.27 -36.42
CA SER A 291 4.97 16.26 -37.49
C SER A 291 5.69 17.47 -36.95
N GLN A 292 6.82 17.82 -37.56
CA GLN A 292 7.64 18.96 -37.20
C GLN A 292 7.83 19.84 -38.45
N ALA A 293 7.57 21.15 -38.33
CA ALA A 293 7.69 22.07 -39.46
C ALA A 293 9.16 22.34 -39.83
N ASP A 294 10.03 22.47 -38.83
CA ASP A 294 11.48 22.64 -38.96
C ASP A 294 12.19 22.07 -37.71
N PRO A 295 13.51 21.80 -37.74
CA PRO A 295 14.23 21.17 -36.62
C PRO A 295 14.20 21.92 -35.29
N THR A 296 13.84 23.20 -35.29
CA THR A 296 13.75 24.05 -34.09
C THR A 296 12.34 24.21 -33.55
N ALA A 297 11.32 23.85 -34.34
CA ALA A 297 9.93 23.89 -33.94
C ALA A 297 9.56 22.73 -32.99
N THR A 298 8.61 22.97 -32.10
CA THR A 298 8.02 21.88 -31.29
C THR A 298 7.27 20.91 -32.21
N ALA A 299 7.58 19.62 -32.13
CA ALA A 299 6.88 18.59 -32.89
C ALA A 299 5.45 18.40 -32.34
N ASN A 300 4.48 18.29 -33.24
CA ASN A 300 3.10 17.95 -32.92
C ASN A 300 2.87 16.44 -33.12
N ALA A 301 2.08 15.80 -32.27
CA ALA A 301 1.61 14.44 -32.55
C ALA A 301 0.42 14.48 -33.51
N LEU A 302 0.47 13.65 -34.55
CA LEU A 302 -0.66 13.38 -35.43
C LEU A 302 -1.65 12.44 -34.74
N ASN A 303 -2.87 12.31 -35.25
CA ASN A 303 -3.86 11.34 -34.76
C ASN A 303 -3.59 9.90 -35.23
N SER A 304 -2.40 9.62 -35.76
CA SER A 304 -2.03 8.32 -36.33
C SER A 304 -0.89 7.65 -35.57
N LEU A 305 -0.93 6.33 -35.50
CA LEU A 305 0.14 5.48 -34.99
C LEU A 305 1.07 5.02 -36.13
N SER A 306 2.27 4.59 -35.78
CA SER A 306 3.28 4.08 -36.72
C SER A 306 2.90 2.81 -37.49
N ASN A 307 1.81 2.14 -37.10
CA ASN A 307 1.22 1.03 -37.85
C ASN A 307 0.17 1.50 -38.89
N GLY A 308 0.05 2.81 -39.11
CA GLY A 308 -0.88 3.42 -40.06
C GLY A 308 -2.33 3.52 -39.55
N GLN A 309 -2.61 3.18 -38.28
CA GLN A 309 -3.95 3.33 -37.70
C GLN A 309 -4.19 4.79 -37.29
N GLU A 310 -5.26 5.38 -37.77
CA GLU A 310 -5.80 6.64 -37.25
C GLU A 310 -6.72 6.35 -36.06
N LEU A 311 -6.59 7.16 -35.01
CA LEU A 311 -7.36 7.03 -33.78
C LEU A 311 -8.31 8.21 -33.60
N ASP A 312 -9.50 7.91 -33.12
CA ASP A 312 -10.55 8.84 -32.68
C ASP A 312 -10.82 8.68 -31.17
N ASP A 313 -11.73 9.50 -30.64
CA ASP A 313 -12.11 9.55 -29.22
C ASP A 313 -12.58 8.21 -28.64
N ARG A 314 -13.08 7.29 -29.47
CA ARG A 314 -13.58 5.97 -29.06
C ARG A 314 -12.61 4.83 -29.35
N SER A 315 -11.51 5.10 -30.04
CA SER A 315 -10.58 4.09 -30.52
C SER A 315 -9.83 3.33 -29.43
N THR A 316 -9.81 3.85 -28.19
CA THR A 316 -9.15 3.22 -27.04
C THR A 316 -10.11 2.66 -25.99
N VAL A 317 -11.42 2.77 -26.25
CA VAL A 317 -12.47 2.27 -25.37
C VAL A 317 -12.80 0.81 -25.72
N LYS A 318 -12.77 -0.06 -24.71
CA LYS A 318 -13.21 -1.45 -24.81
C LYS A 318 -14.72 -1.49 -24.89
N LEU A 319 -15.23 -2.20 -25.88
CA LEU A 319 -16.67 -2.37 -26.06
C LEU A 319 -17.25 -3.46 -25.16
N SER A 320 -16.43 -4.41 -24.71
CA SER A 320 -16.86 -5.56 -23.89
C SER A 320 -15.84 -5.85 -22.80
N ARG A 321 -16.34 -6.06 -21.57
CA ARG A 321 -15.51 -6.51 -20.44
C ARG A 321 -14.96 -7.89 -20.75
N ASP A 322 -13.70 -8.13 -20.37
CA ASP A 322 -13.14 -9.48 -20.47
C ASP A 322 -13.94 -10.46 -19.60
N ILE A 323 -14.08 -11.68 -20.09
CA ILE A 323 -14.70 -12.76 -19.33
C ILE A 323 -13.83 -13.05 -18.09
N SER A 324 -14.48 -13.43 -16.99
CA SER A 324 -13.86 -13.82 -15.72
C SER A 324 -14.61 -15.03 -15.16
N THR A 325 -13.92 -16.05 -14.67
CA THR A 325 -14.47 -17.26 -14.03
C THR A 325 -15.06 -16.94 -12.66
N GLN A 326 -14.49 -15.96 -11.97
CA GLN A 326 -15.08 -15.37 -10.78
C GLN A 326 -15.48 -13.93 -11.07
N ARG A 327 -16.74 -13.60 -10.83
CA ARG A 327 -17.24 -12.24 -11.01
C ARG A 327 -17.03 -11.46 -9.71
N ILE A 328 -16.26 -10.38 -9.81
CA ILE A 328 -16.05 -9.43 -8.71
C ILE A 328 -16.80 -8.15 -9.07
N SER A 329 -17.74 -7.77 -8.21
CA SER A 329 -18.45 -6.50 -8.22
C SER A 329 -18.19 -5.74 -6.93
N TRP A 330 -18.43 -4.44 -6.95
CA TRP A 330 -18.16 -3.56 -5.82
C TRP A 330 -19.20 -2.44 -5.80
N ASN A 331 -19.44 -1.88 -4.61
CA ASN A 331 -20.30 -0.73 -4.42
C ASN A 331 -19.58 0.31 -3.56
N THR A 332 -19.80 1.59 -3.88
CA THR A 332 -19.33 2.72 -3.09
C THR A 332 -20.28 3.06 -1.96
N VAL A 333 -19.79 3.84 -0.98
CA VAL A 333 -20.62 4.41 0.10
C VAL A 333 -21.77 5.23 -0.48
N GLY A 334 -21.51 6.02 -1.52
CA GLY A 334 -22.48 6.87 -2.21
C GLY A 334 -23.61 6.05 -2.84
N GLU A 335 -23.27 5.03 -3.63
CA GLU A 335 -24.25 4.15 -4.30
C GLU A 335 -25.13 3.42 -3.29
N MET A 336 -24.52 2.86 -2.23
CA MET A 336 -25.26 2.18 -1.17
C MET A 336 -26.20 3.11 -0.40
N SER A 337 -25.84 4.38 -0.22
CA SER A 337 -26.71 5.37 0.44
C SER A 337 -27.91 5.80 -0.40
N GLN A 338 -27.80 5.72 -1.73
CA GLN A 338 -28.87 6.12 -2.66
C GLN A 338 -29.82 4.96 -2.97
N SER A 339 -29.32 3.72 -2.94
CA SER A 339 -30.16 2.55 -3.03
C SER A 339 -30.90 2.38 -1.69
N ASN A 340 -32.18 2.74 -1.63
CA ASN A 340 -33.10 2.30 -0.56
C ASN A 340 -33.18 0.75 -0.44
N ASN A 341 -32.45 0.01 -1.29
CA ASN A 341 -32.22 -1.43 -1.21
C ASN A 341 -31.26 -1.77 -0.06
N GLY A 342 -31.75 -1.65 1.17
CA GLY A 342 -31.90 -2.79 2.08
C GLY A 342 -30.71 -3.69 2.40
N HIS A 343 -29.48 -3.46 1.95
CA HIS A 343 -28.30 -4.08 2.56
C HIS A 343 -27.97 -3.32 3.85
N ALA A 344 -28.96 -3.26 4.74
CA ALA A 344 -28.86 -2.90 6.15
C ALA A 344 -28.12 -3.99 6.94
N ALA A 345 -27.18 -4.70 6.32
CA ALA A 345 -26.39 -5.77 6.93
C ALA A 345 -25.42 -5.26 8.01
N TYR A 346 -25.36 -3.94 8.27
CA TYR A 346 -24.62 -3.34 9.39
C TYR A 346 -25.48 -2.47 10.32
N SER A 347 -26.78 -2.76 10.40
CA SER A 347 -27.68 -2.06 11.32
C SER A 347 -27.44 -2.39 12.81
N GLU A 348 -26.65 -3.41 13.14
CA GLU A 348 -26.35 -3.76 14.54
C GLU A 348 -24.86 -4.03 14.79
N MET A 349 -24.04 -2.98 14.94
CA MET A 349 -22.72 -3.10 15.55
C MET A 349 -22.86 -3.02 17.08
N ASN A 350 -22.69 -4.17 17.76
CA ASN A 350 -22.60 -4.20 19.21
C ASN A 350 -21.19 -3.80 19.64
N PHE A 351 -21.07 -2.70 20.38
CA PHE A 351 -19.83 -2.30 21.05
C PHE A 351 -19.72 -2.97 22.42
N ARG A 352 -18.52 -3.42 22.79
CA ARG A 352 -18.24 -4.05 24.10
C ARG A 352 -18.49 -3.10 25.30
N SER A 353 -18.63 -1.80 25.05
CA SER A 353 -18.86 -0.77 26.09
C SER A 353 -20.33 -0.53 26.44
N GLY A 354 -21.29 -1.28 25.89
CA GLY A 354 -22.72 -1.09 26.19
C GLY A 354 -23.31 0.23 25.65
N GLN A 355 -22.55 0.99 24.87
CA GLN A 355 -23.01 2.20 24.20
C GLN A 355 -23.39 1.84 22.75
N ARG A 356 -24.69 1.84 22.43
CA ARG A 356 -25.18 1.84 21.05
C ARG A 356 -24.87 3.22 20.47
N ARG A 357 -23.79 3.34 19.69
CA ARG A 357 -23.59 4.55 18.86
C ARG A 357 -24.46 4.44 17.61
N ASN A 358 -25.25 5.48 17.33
CA ASN A 358 -25.76 5.71 15.99
C ASN A 358 -24.54 5.79 15.03
N GLN A 359 -24.67 5.26 13.81
CA GLN A 359 -23.60 5.19 12.79
C GLN A 359 -22.89 6.54 12.49
N ASN A 360 -23.44 7.66 12.98
CA ASN A 360 -22.99 9.03 12.73
C ASN A 360 -21.68 9.43 13.43
N ASP A 361 -21.13 8.62 14.34
CA ASP A 361 -19.84 8.91 15.02
C ASP A 361 -18.63 8.20 14.38
N THR A 362 -18.83 7.58 13.21
CA THR A 362 -17.72 7.13 12.36
C THR A 362 -17.26 8.29 11.48
N ILE A 363 -15.95 8.38 11.22
CA ILE A 363 -15.36 9.35 10.28
C ILE A 363 -16.25 9.42 9.03
N PRO A 364 -16.74 10.61 8.59
CA PRO A 364 -17.59 10.72 7.41
C PRO A 364 -16.91 10.00 6.24
N LYS A 365 -17.38 8.81 5.90
CA LYS A 365 -16.79 8.01 4.83
C LYS A 365 -17.15 8.71 3.54
N LYS A 366 -16.14 9.16 2.80
CA LYS A 366 -16.36 9.90 1.55
C LYS A 366 -17.23 9.03 0.62
N PRO A 367 -18.22 9.60 -0.10
CA PRO A 367 -19.14 8.83 -0.94
C PRO A 367 -18.46 7.94 -1.98
N ASN A 368 -17.25 8.28 -2.42
CA ASN A 368 -16.48 7.55 -3.41
C ASN A 368 -15.57 6.45 -2.83
N LEU A 369 -15.67 6.11 -1.54
CA LEU A 369 -14.94 4.97 -0.99
C LEU A 369 -15.68 3.68 -1.28
N ILE A 370 -14.93 2.59 -1.54
CA ILE A 370 -15.50 1.26 -1.73
C ILE A 370 -16.06 0.77 -0.39
N GLN A 371 -17.36 0.54 -0.33
CA GLN A 371 -18.05 0.05 0.85
C GLN A 371 -18.08 -1.49 0.88
N GLU A 372 -18.35 -2.12 -0.26
CA GLU A 372 -18.52 -3.56 -0.33
C GLU A 372 -17.86 -4.15 -1.58
N PHE A 373 -17.25 -5.31 -1.43
CA PHE A 373 -16.95 -6.22 -2.53
C PHE A 373 -17.87 -7.44 -2.49
N THR A 374 -18.43 -7.83 -3.63
CA THR A 374 -19.13 -9.10 -3.79
C THR A 374 -18.37 -9.96 -4.80
N VAL A 375 -17.97 -11.16 -4.37
CA VAL A 375 -17.25 -12.14 -5.20
C VAL A 375 -18.17 -13.32 -5.45
N THR A 376 -18.48 -13.59 -6.71
CA THR A 376 -19.32 -14.72 -7.13
C THR A 376 -18.44 -15.79 -7.75
N ASN A 377 -18.48 -17.00 -7.20
CA ASN A 377 -17.73 -18.14 -7.72
C ASN A 377 -18.47 -18.81 -8.91
N GLU A 378 -17.82 -19.78 -9.55
CA GLU A 378 -18.37 -20.54 -10.68
C GLU A 378 -19.67 -21.29 -10.35
N ASN A 379 -19.86 -21.67 -9.08
CA ASN A 379 -21.06 -22.35 -8.60
C ASN A 379 -22.21 -21.37 -8.24
N GLY A 380 -22.01 -20.06 -8.48
CA GLY A 380 -22.96 -18.99 -8.15
C GLY A 380 -23.06 -18.64 -6.67
N THR A 381 -22.21 -19.22 -5.81
CA THR A 381 -22.10 -18.80 -4.40
C THR A 381 -21.49 -17.41 -4.35
N ARG A 382 -22.10 -16.51 -3.58
CA ARG A 382 -21.66 -15.12 -3.41
C ARG A 382 -21.03 -14.95 -2.04
N TYR A 383 -19.84 -14.34 -2.02
CA TYR A 383 -19.10 -13.94 -0.84
C TYR A 383 -19.14 -12.42 -0.75
N GLN A 384 -19.77 -11.90 0.31
CA GLN A 384 -19.93 -10.46 0.52
C GLN A 384 -18.94 -9.98 1.57
N TYR A 385 -18.11 -9.01 1.18
CA TYR A 385 -17.13 -8.33 2.02
C TYR A 385 -17.59 -6.89 2.25
N GLY A 386 -18.58 -6.69 3.12
CA GLY A 386 -19.24 -5.40 3.29
C GLY A 386 -18.73 -4.52 4.42
N LEU A 387 -17.72 -4.98 5.19
CA LEU A 387 -17.22 -4.26 6.37
C LEU A 387 -15.79 -3.75 6.12
N PRO A 388 -15.63 -2.53 5.58
CA PRO A 388 -14.33 -1.91 5.39
C PRO A 388 -13.74 -1.49 6.74
N VAL A 389 -12.49 -1.90 6.98
CA VAL A 389 -11.71 -1.58 8.18
C VAL A 389 -10.59 -0.62 7.82
N TYR A 390 -10.44 0.44 8.60
CA TYR A 390 -9.59 1.57 8.23
C TYR A 390 -8.29 1.64 9.04
N ASN A 391 -7.22 2.03 8.34
CA ASN A 391 -6.15 2.80 8.94
C ASN A 391 -6.68 4.24 9.02
N ASN A 392 -6.61 4.85 10.19
CA ASN A 392 -7.01 6.25 10.38
C ASN A 392 -5.96 7.21 9.80
N PHE A 393 -4.68 6.88 10.00
CA PHE A 393 -3.55 7.55 9.36
C PHE A 393 -2.27 6.73 9.55
N ILE A 394 -1.28 6.99 8.70
CA ILE A 394 0.10 6.55 8.87
C ILE A 394 0.98 7.79 8.72
N LYS A 395 1.89 8.03 9.65
CA LYS A 395 2.83 9.16 9.68
C LYS A 395 4.26 8.62 9.68
N GLU A 396 5.02 9.03 8.69
CA GLU A 396 6.42 8.71 8.52
C GLU A 396 7.24 9.97 8.79
N VAL A 397 8.20 9.88 9.70
CA VAL A 397 8.96 11.06 10.15
C VAL A 397 10.45 10.76 10.02
N SER A 398 11.21 11.72 9.51
CA SER A 398 12.65 11.69 9.43
C SER A 398 13.22 13.06 9.78
N PHE A 399 14.29 13.09 10.56
CA PHE A 399 14.86 14.32 11.08
C PHE A 399 16.35 14.17 11.37
N SER A 400 17.10 15.28 11.34
CA SER A 400 18.50 15.30 11.76
C SER A 400 18.60 15.12 13.28
N VAL A 401 19.56 14.31 13.73
CA VAL A 401 19.80 14.04 15.16
C VAL A 401 21.04 14.77 15.65
N ASN A 402 21.15 14.92 16.97
CA ASN A 402 22.33 15.51 17.59
C ASN A 402 23.60 14.70 17.22
N LYS A 403 24.71 15.40 16.93
CA LYS A 403 26.00 14.80 16.55
C LYS A 403 26.58 13.85 17.61
N ASP A 404 26.23 14.08 18.88
CA ASP A 404 26.70 13.34 20.04
C ASP A 404 25.72 12.22 20.43
N SER A 405 24.61 12.09 19.70
CA SER A 405 23.69 10.97 19.86
C SER A 405 24.38 9.65 19.55
N ILE A 406 24.25 8.70 20.47
CA ILE A 406 24.85 7.38 20.37
C ILE A 406 23.77 6.37 19.97
N GLU A 407 23.99 5.70 18.85
CA GLU A 407 23.23 4.50 18.45
C GLU A 407 23.45 3.39 19.50
N ASN A 408 22.37 2.75 19.94
CA ASN A 408 22.49 1.61 20.84
C ASN A 408 22.66 0.28 20.06
N SER A 409 22.81 -0.82 20.79
CA SER A 409 22.94 -2.17 20.20
C SER A 409 21.77 -2.63 19.33
N ASN A 410 20.64 -1.92 19.35
CA ASN A 410 19.41 -2.25 18.61
C ASN A 410 19.21 -1.34 17.38
N GLY A 411 20.19 -0.51 17.04
CA GLY A 411 20.10 0.41 15.92
C GLY A 411 19.15 1.58 16.11
N ILE A 412 18.91 1.98 17.36
CA ILE A 412 18.01 3.08 17.70
C ILE A 412 18.74 4.20 18.45
N VAL A 413 18.26 5.42 18.26
CA VAL A 413 18.82 6.66 18.80
C VAL A 413 17.77 7.41 19.64
N GLY A 414 18.23 8.13 20.67
CA GLY A 414 17.37 9.03 21.44
C GLY A 414 17.14 10.34 20.72
N TYR A 415 15.96 10.95 20.92
CA TYR A 415 15.64 12.26 20.36
C TYR A 415 14.66 13.04 21.26
N THR A 416 14.47 14.33 21.00
CA THR A 416 13.51 15.21 21.68
C THR A 416 12.33 15.56 20.78
N THR A 417 11.23 16.08 21.36
CA THR A 417 10.08 16.52 20.57
C THR A 417 10.44 17.62 19.56
N GLN A 418 11.44 18.45 19.88
CA GLN A 418 11.92 19.51 19.00
C GLN A 418 12.65 18.93 17.78
N ASP A 419 13.49 17.92 17.98
CA ASP A 419 14.22 17.25 16.88
C ASP A 419 13.24 16.68 15.84
N ALA A 420 12.13 16.11 16.30
CA ALA A 420 11.07 15.57 15.45
C ALA A 420 10.00 16.61 15.04
N SER A 421 10.42 17.86 14.76
CA SER A 421 9.52 18.94 14.35
C SER A 421 10.16 19.89 13.33
N VAL A 422 9.36 20.81 12.78
CA VAL A 422 9.85 21.90 11.91
C VAL A 422 10.77 22.90 12.64
N GLU A 423 10.86 22.83 13.96
CA GLU A 423 11.74 23.64 14.81
C GLU A 423 13.07 22.93 15.13
N ASN A 424 13.39 21.85 14.41
CA ASN A 424 14.64 21.13 14.57
C ASN A 424 15.84 22.08 14.40
N THR A 425 16.81 21.99 15.31
CA THR A 425 18.08 22.74 15.26
C THR A 425 19.30 21.80 15.28
N GLN A 426 19.10 20.50 15.05
CA GLN A 426 20.15 19.50 15.02
C GLN A 426 20.67 19.28 13.59
N GLY A 427 21.93 18.89 13.47
CA GLY A 427 22.62 18.74 12.18
C GLY A 427 22.93 20.07 11.49
N GLU A 428 23.64 20.04 10.38
CA GLU A 428 23.95 21.26 9.59
C GLU A 428 22.73 21.80 8.84
N ASP A 429 21.84 20.89 8.41
CA ASP A 429 20.69 21.20 7.57
C ASP A 429 19.38 21.42 8.33
N HIS A 430 19.39 21.22 9.66
CA HIS A 430 18.20 21.30 10.52
C HIS A 430 17.02 20.46 9.98
N TYR A 431 17.33 19.32 9.34
CA TYR A 431 16.36 18.60 8.53
C TYR A 431 15.19 18.07 9.34
N TYR A 432 14.00 18.27 8.80
CA TYR A 432 12.77 17.62 9.22
C TYR A 432 11.89 17.34 8.01
N SER A 433 11.39 16.12 7.92
CA SER A 433 10.44 15.71 6.89
C SER A 433 9.39 14.80 7.51
N SER A 434 8.11 15.08 7.27
CA SER A 434 7.03 14.18 7.62
C SER A 434 6.09 13.96 6.43
N THR A 435 5.68 12.71 6.24
CA THR A 435 4.64 12.34 5.27
C THR A 435 3.50 11.68 6.04
N THR A 436 2.27 12.15 5.82
CA THR A 436 1.08 11.56 6.45
C THR A 436 0.16 10.98 5.38
N THR A 437 0.04 9.65 5.37
CA THR A 437 -0.96 8.95 4.58
C THR A 437 -2.31 9.05 5.30
N PRO A 438 -3.36 9.58 4.65
CA PRO A 438 -4.66 9.78 5.27
C PRO A 438 -5.40 8.45 5.47
N ALA A 439 -6.62 8.54 6.02
CA ALA A 439 -7.46 7.39 6.27
C ALA A 439 -7.74 6.60 4.99
N HIS A 440 -7.53 5.28 5.04
CA HIS A 440 -7.77 4.35 3.92
C HIS A 440 -8.11 2.96 4.46
N SER A 441 -8.91 2.21 3.71
CA SER A 441 -9.28 0.85 4.06
C SER A 441 -8.09 -0.09 3.82
N TYR A 442 -7.76 -0.92 4.82
CA TYR A 442 -6.70 -1.94 4.68
C TYR A 442 -7.27 -3.35 4.51
N ALA A 443 -8.55 -3.55 4.82
CA ALA A 443 -9.26 -4.82 4.65
C ALA A 443 -10.77 -4.58 4.54
N TRP A 444 -11.45 -5.47 3.82
CA TRP A 444 -12.90 -5.63 3.87
C TRP A 444 -13.18 -6.99 4.48
N LEU A 445 -13.87 -7.04 5.62
CA LEU A 445 -14.16 -8.28 6.31
C LEU A 445 -15.33 -8.99 5.64
N LEU A 446 -15.22 -10.32 5.53
CA LEU A 446 -16.28 -11.18 5.00
C LEU A 446 -17.46 -11.17 5.97
N THR A 447 -18.64 -10.84 5.47
CA THR A 447 -19.83 -10.64 6.31
C THR A 447 -20.97 -11.56 5.96
N SER A 448 -21.03 -12.01 4.71
CA SER A 448 -21.90 -13.14 4.38
C SER A 448 -21.31 -14.04 3.31
N ILE A 449 -21.76 -15.29 3.33
CA ILE A 449 -21.66 -16.23 2.21
C ILE A 449 -23.08 -16.71 1.94
N VAL A 450 -23.54 -16.58 0.70
CA VAL A 450 -24.88 -17.01 0.30
C VAL A 450 -24.81 -17.92 -0.93
N SER A 451 -25.70 -18.92 -0.99
CA SER A 451 -25.79 -19.83 -2.13
C SER A 451 -26.37 -19.15 -3.37
N SER A 452 -26.28 -19.82 -4.52
CA SER A 452 -26.79 -19.31 -5.80
C SER A 452 -28.30 -19.16 -5.84
N ASP A 453 -29.03 -19.96 -5.06
CA ASP A 453 -30.48 -19.93 -4.88
C ASP A 453 -30.93 -19.06 -3.68
N TYR A 454 -30.01 -18.34 -3.04
CA TYR A 454 -30.36 -17.48 -1.91
C TYR A 454 -31.22 -16.29 -2.35
N GLN A 455 -32.34 -16.13 -1.65
CA GLN A 455 -33.28 -15.03 -1.82
C GLN A 455 -33.55 -14.40 -0.47
N ASP A 456 -33.17 -13.13 -0.35
CA ASP A 456 -33.51 -12.26 0.78
C ASP A 456 -35.00 -11.87 0.65
N ILE A 457 -35.85 -12.39 1.54
CA ILE A 457 -37.31 -12.21 1.46
C ILE A 457 -37.72 -10.89 2.13
N ASP A 458 -37.07 -10.54 3.23
CA ASP A 458 -37.41 -9.39 4.07
C ASP A 458 -36.50 -8.18 3.85
N ASN A 459 -35.58 -8.24 2.88
CA ASN A 459 -34.63 -7.19 2.50
C ASN A 459 -33.81 -6.67 3.69
N ASN A 460 -33.36 -7.58 4.56
CA ASN A 460 -32.53 -7.24 5.71
C ASN A 460 -31.18 -7.98 5.72
N GLY A 461 -30.83 -8.62 4.61
CA GLY A 461 -29.68 -9.51 4.49
C GLY A 461 -29.97 -10.90 5.07
N PRO A 462 -28.93 -11.72 5.34
CA PRO A 462 -29.11 -13.12 5.75
C PRO A 462 -29.90 -13.31 7.04
N SER A 463 -31.14 -13.79 6.90
CA SER A 463 -32.10 -14.04 7.96
C SER A 463 -32.64 -15.48 7.92
N PRO A 464 -33.15 -16.02 9.05
CA PRO A 464 -33.77 -17.35 9.06
C PRO A 464 -35.00 -17.50 8.16
N MET A 465 -35.62 -16.38 7.75
CA MET A 465 -36.79 -16.36 6.87
C MET A 465 -36.42 -16.56 5.40
N ASP A 466 -35.15 -16.43 5.05
CA ASP A 466 -34.67 -16.48 3.67
C ASP A 466 -34.62 -17.88 3.09
N ASN A 467 -34.76 -17.96 1.77
CA ASN A 467 -34.55 -19.17 0.99
C ASN A 467 -33.06 -19.39 0.66
N GLY A 468 -32.68 -20.61 0.30
CA GLY A 468 -31.29 -20.97 0.01
C GLY A 468 -30.46 -21.23 1.28
N SER A 469 -29.14 -21.16 1.22
CA SER A 469 -28.23 -21.33 2.36
C SER A 469 -27.40 -20.07 2.57
N TYR A 470 -27.18 -19.72 3.84
CA TYR A 470 -26.35 -18.57 4.20
C TYR A 470 -25.42 -18.87 5.38
N THR A 471 -24.33 -18.12 5.45
CA THR A 471 -23.44 -17.99 6.60
C THR A 471 -23.21 -16.51 6.84
N ASN A 472 -23.55 -16.01 8.02
CA ASN A 472 -23.43 -14.62 8.42
C ASN A 472 -22.29 -14.47 9.44
N PHE A 473 -21.48 -13.42 9.32
CA PHE A 473 -20.33 -13.15 10.18
C PHE A 473 -20.53 -11.81 10.88
N LYS A 474 -20.55 -11.84 12.22
CA LYS A 474 -20.71 -10.65 13.06
C LYS A 474 -19.41 -10.33 13.76
N TYR A 475 -19.03 -9.06 13.69
CA TYR A 475 -17.79 -8.54 14.24
C TYR A 475 -18.06 -7.51 15.33
N ILE A 476 -17.13 -7.43 16.27
CA ILE A 476 -17.10 -6.41 17.31
C ILE A 476 -15.92 -5.48 17.09
N GLN A 477 -16.18 -4.18 16.98
CA GLN A 477 -15.13 -3.17 17.00
C GLN A 477 -14.58 -3.08 18.42
N THR A 478 -13.33 -3.50 18.60
CA THR A 478 -12.68 -3.49 19.91
C THR A 478 -11.91 -2.19 20.14
N HIS A 479 -11.29 -1.65 19.09
CA HIS A 479 -10.61 -0.36 19.13
C HIS A 479 -10.92 0.43 17.86
N GLN A 480 -11.29 1.71 18.01
CA GLN A 480 -11.45 2.63 16.87
C GLN A 480 -10.11 3.29 16.49
N ASP A 481 -9.24 3.49 17.48
CA ASP A 481 -7.99 4.24 17.40
C ASP A 481 -6.84 3.48 18.07
N PHE A 482 -6.56 2.26 17.59
CA PHE A 482 -5.41 1.48 18.05
C PHE A 482 -4.12 2.03 17.44
N LYS A 483 -3.32 2.69 18.28
CA LYS A 483 -2.05 3.31 17.89
C LYS A 483 -0.93 2.28 17.83
N TRP A 484 -0.09 2.36 16.81
CA TRP A 484 1.09 1.53 16.65
C TRP A 484 2.28 2.39 16.20
N ARG A 485 3.49 1.96 16.56
CA ARG A 485 4.71 2.70 16.26
C ARG A 485 5.91 1.77 16.10
N ILE A 486 6.84 2.15 15.23
CA ILE A 486 8.15 1.51 15.06
C ILE A 486 9.22 2.62 14.97
N PRO A 487 10.25 2.60 15.83
CA PRO A 487 10.40 1.74 17.01
C PRO A 487 9.35 2.08 18.09
N PHE A 488 9.11 1.17 19.03
CA PHE A 488 8.00 1.30 19.98
C PHE A 488 8.39 2.12 21.23
N GLU A 489 9.66 2.12 21.59
CA GLU A 489 10.21 2.74 22.78
C GLU A 489 10.02 4.25 22.82
N HIS A 490 9.78 4.78 24.01
CA HIS A 490 9.55 6.20 24.23
C HIS A 490 10.80 7.04 23.88
N MET A 491 10.61 8.07 23.05
CA MET A 491 11.66 8.99 22.59
C MET A 491 12.84 8.28 21.90
N LYS A 492 12.55 7.19 21.18
CA LYS A 492 13.51 6.47 20.34
C LYS A 492 13.11 6.49 18.87
N ALA A 493 14.09 6.57 18.00
CA ALA A 493 13.95 6.52 16.54
C ALA A 493 14.99 5.53 15.97
N ASN A 494 14.73 4.97 14.80
CA ASN A 494 15.74 4.21 14.06
C ASN A 494 16.87 5.15 13.67
N PHE A 495 18.10 4.75 13.94
CA PHE A 495 19.28 5.50 13.57
C PHE A 495 19.63 5.24 12.10
N GLN A 496 19.98 6.30 11.38
CA GLN A 496 20.50 6.22 10.03
C GLN A 496 21.77 7.07 9.95
N GLU A 497 22.92 6.39 9.93
CA GLU A 497 24.19 7.01 9.59
C GLU A 497 24.19 7.40 8.12
N ALA A 498 24.63 8.62 7.82
CA ALA A 498 24.75 9.11 6.46
C ALA A 498 26.21 8.98 5.98
N GLN A 499 26.97 10.06 5.91
CA GLN A 499 28.36 10.01 5.45
C GLN A 499 29.32 9.77 6.62
N ILE A 500 30.12 8.71 6.53
CA ILE A 500 31.08 8.31 7.59
C ILE A 500 32.03 9.44 8.04
N HIS A 501 32.30 10.42 7.17
CA HIS A 501 33.26 11.50 7.45
C HIS A 501 32.70 12.60 8.37
N THR A 502 31.39 12.67 8.60
CA THR A 502 30.77 13.66 9.49
C THR A 502 29.63 13.02 10.31
N LYS A 503 29.41 13.53 11.51
CA LYS A 503 28.27 13.10 12.35
C LYS A 503 27.09 14.05 12.27
N LEU A 504 27.24 15.16 11.54
CA LEU A 504 26.28 16.25 11.49
C LEU A 504 25.17 16.01 10.45
N ASP A 505 25.27 14.94 9.66
CA ASP A 505 24.29 14.52 8.68
C ASP A 505 23.53 13.25 9.12
N ASN A 506 23.78 12.77 10.33
CA ASN A 506 23.09 11.63 10.92
C ASN A 506 21.60 11.93 11.12
N LYS A 507 20.76 10.94 10.84
CA LYS A 507 19.30 11.08 10.87
C LYS A 507 18.64 10.05 11.77
N GLY A 508 17.47 10.42 12.29
CA GLY A 508 16.55 9.57 13.02
C GLY A 508 15.25 9.41 12.24
N SER A 509 14.65 8.23 12.27
CA SER A 509 13.34 8.00 11.65
C SER A 509 12.39 7.15 12.50
N TYR A 510 11.10 7.40 12.39
CA TYR A 510 10.06 6.53 12.96
C TYR A 510 8.80 6.51 12.09
N ILE A 511 8.04 5.43 12.22
CA ILE A 511 6.71 5.27 11.63
C ILE A 511 5.70 5.14 12.76
N TYR A 512 4.63 5.91 12.69
CA TYR A 512 3.54 5.93 13.66
C TYR A 512 2.20 5.89 12.94
N GLY A 513 1.21 5.20 13.49
CA GLY A 513 -0.12 5.15 12.87
C GLY A 513 -1.21 4.82 13.86
N SER A 514 -2.45 4.97 13.40
CA SER A 514 -3.66 4.58 14.13
C SER A 514 -4.58 3.80 13.21
N LYS A 515 -5.23 2.75 13.73
CA LYS A 515 -6.14 1.91 12.96
C LYS A 515 -7.28 1.35 13.79
N GLU A 516 -8.32 0.91 13.11
CA GLU A 516 -9.43 0.18 13.71
C GLU A 516 -9.07 -1.31 13.91
N ILE A 517 -9.60 -1.91 14.98
CA ILE A 517 -9.41 -3.34 15.28
C ILE A 517 -10.78 -3.97 15.50
N TYR A 518 -11.09 -4.97 14.68
CA TYR A 518 -12.28 -5.79 14.78
C TYR A 518 -11.92 -7.23 15.13
N TYR A 519 -12.75 -7.87 15.95
CA TYR A 519 -12.71 -9.31 16.17
C TYR A 519 -14.01 -9.94 15.74
N LEU A 520 -13.93 -11.13 15.18
CA LEU A 520 -15.10 -11.95 14.92
C LEU A 520 -15.73 -12.33 16.27
N GLU A 521 -17.01 -12.01 16.43
CA GLU A 521 -17.79 -12.29 17.63
C GLU A 521 -18.61 -13.55 17.44
N LYS A 522 -19.26 -13.68 16.28
CA LYS A 522 -20.24 -14.74 16.02
C LYS A 522 -20.29 -15.09 14.54
N ILE A 523 -20.48 -16.38 14.26
CA ILE A 523 -20.91 -16.87 12.94
C ILE A 523 -22.26 -17.54 13.10
N GLU A 524 -23.21 -17.20 12.22
CA GLU A 524 -24.55 -17.74 12.20
C GLU A 524 -24.83 -18.42 10.87
N THR A 525 -25.44 -19.60 10.93
CA THR A 525 -26.02 -20.30 9.78
C THR A 525 -27.48 -20.60 10.13
N ARG A 526 -28.26 -21.14 9.18
CA ARG A 526 -29.65 -21.54 9.46
C ARG A 526 -29.78 -22.45 10.70
N ASN A 527 -28.82 -23.36 10.91
CA ASN A 527 -28.94 -24.42 11.93
C ASN A 527 -28.00 -24.24 13.12
N TYR A 528 -26.91 -23.49 12.96
CA TYR A 528 -25.84 -23.41 13.95
C TYR A 528 -25.37 -21.99 14.20
N VAL A 529 -24.90 -21.78 15.43
CA VAL A 529 -24.30 -20.54 15.90
C VAL A 529 -22.94 -20.86 16.51
N ALA A 530 -21.88 -20.23 16.04
CA ALA A 530 -20.55 -20.30 16.64
C ALA A 530 -20.20 -18.96 17.30
N GLU A 531 -19.91 -18.96 18.60
CA GLU A 531 -19.48 -17.79 19.36
C GLU A 531 -17.98 -17.84 19.67
N PHE A 532 -17.31 -16.70 19.54
CA PHE A 532 -15.89 -16.53 19.71
C PHE A 532 -15.61 -15.76 21.01
N TYR A 533 -14.99 -16.43 21.96
CA TYR A 533 -14.65 -15.87 23.27
C TYR A 533 -13.19 -15.44 23.29
N SER A 534 -12.96 -14.17 23.61
CA SER A 534 -11.63 -13.57 23.58
C SER A 534 -11.34 -12.72 24.82
N SER A 535 -10.09 -12.77 25.27
CA SER A 535 -9.59 -12.03 26.43
C SER A 535 -8.35 -11.19 26.07
N PRO A 536 -7.99 -10.21 26.92
CA PRO A 536 -6.81 -9.39 26.71
C PRO A 536 -5.52 -10.21 26.59
N ARG A 537 -4.63 -9.80 25.68
CA ARG A 537 -3.24 -10.26 25.64
C ARG A 537 -2.39 -9.47 26.63
N LYS A 538 -1.35 -10.12 27.16
CA LYS A 538 -0.28 -9.45 27.93
C LYS A 538 0.73 -8.72 27.04
N ASP A 539 0.83 -9.10 25.77
CA ASP A 539 1.66 -8.49 24.73
C ASP A 539 0.80 -7.77 23.68
N GLY A 540 1.42 -6.93 22.85
CA GLY A 540 0.70 -6.24 21.78
C GLY A 540 -0.14 -5.07 22.30
N LEU A 541 0.41 -4.30 23.24
CA LEU A 541 -0.20 -3.05 23.65
C LEU A 541 -0.03 -1.97 22.57
N ALA A 542 -0.96 -1.04 22.56
CA ALA A 542 -0.89 0.14 21.71
C ALA A 542 0.25 1.06 22.15
N SER A 543 0.69 1.91 21.22
CA SER A 543 1.63 2.98 21.52
C SER A 543 0.91 4.16 22.15
N ALA A 544 1.52 4.80 23.16
CA ALA A 544 0.89 5.93 23.86
C ALA A 544 0.61 7.12 22.91
N ASN A 545 1.61 7.49 22.10
CA ASN A 545 1.56 8.62 21.17
C ASN A 545 2.63 8.48 20.07
N GLU A 546 2.79 9.51 19.24
CA GLU A 546 3.77 9.50 18.14
C GLU A 546 5.23 9.39 18.58
N HIS A 547 5.52 9.64 19.87
CA HIS A 547 6.84 9.50 20.46
C HIS A 547 7.06 8.16 21.18
N GLY A 548 6.13 7.21 21.05
CA GLY A 548 6.28 5.85 21.56
C GLY A 548 5.84 5.69 23.01
N GLY A 549 6.29 4.60 23.62
CA GLY A 549 5.87 4.19 24.95
C GLY A 549 4.59 3.35 24.94
N VAL A 550 4.29 2.77 26.10
CA VAL A 550 3.19 1.81 26.31
C VAL A 550 1.90 2.56 26.65
N ASP A 551 0.82 2.29 25.92
CA ASP A 551 -0.56 2.67 26.26
C ASP A 551 -1.25 1.55 27.06
N THR A 552 -2.45 1.81 27.56
CA THR A 552 -3.33 0.85 28.27
C THR A 552 -4.14 -0.05 27.35
N LYS A 553 -4.31 0.32 26.06
CA LYS A 553 -5.05 -0.49 25.09
C LYS A 553 -4.25 -1.72 24.67
N PHE A 554 -4.93 -2.86 24.58
CA PHE A 554 -4.32 -4.16 24.25
C PHE A 554 -5.09 -4.88 23.13
N LEU A 555 -4.39 -5.73 22.40
CA LEU A 555 -5.04 -6.69 21.50
C LEU A 555 -5.61 -7.88 22.29
N ASN A 556 -6.59 -8.56 21.72
CA ASN A 556 -7.19 -9.76 22.32
C ASN A 556 -6.61 -11.05 21.72
N LYS A 557 -6.65 -12.12 22.52
CA LYS A 557 -6.42 -13.51 22.11
C LYS A 557 -7.74 -14.26 22.12
N LEU A 558 -7.84 -15.30 21.30
CA LEU A 558 -9.00 -16.17 21.25
C LEU A 558 -8.86 -17.27 22.29
N ASP A 559 -9.74 -17.35 23.27
CA ASP A 559 -9.66 -18.36 24.33
C ASP A 559 -10.46 -19.62 23.98
N SER A 560 -11.64 -19.44 23.39
CA SER A 560 -12.47 -20.56 22.97
C SER A 560 -13.46 -20.22 21.86
N ILE A 561 -13.89 -21.23 21.13
CA ILE A 561 -15.00 -21.17 20.17
C ILE A 561 -16.05 -22.15 20.62
N LYS A 562 -17.29 -21.70 20.83
CA LYS A 562 -18.42 -22.54 21.24
C LYS A 562 -19.43 -22.64 20.10
N LEU A 563 -19.75 -23.86 19.69
CA LEU A 563 -20.75 -24.16 18.67
C LEU A 563 -22.05 -24.60 19.32
N PHE A 564 -23.16 -23.99 18.94
CA PHE A 564 -24.52 -24.26 19.39
C PHE A 564 -25.42 -24.62 18.20
N THR A 565 -26.45 -25.42 18.44
CA THR A 565 -27.59 -25.51 17.51
C THR A 565 -28.50 -24.31 17.75
N ILE A 566 -29.23 -23.86 16.72
CA ILE A 566 -30.11 -22.69 16.84
C ILE A 566 -31.21 -22.89 17.91
N GLY A 567 -31.76 -24.11 18.01
CA GLY A 567 -32.78 -24.45 19.01
C GLY A 567 -32.26 -24.30 20.45
N GLU A 568 -31.04 -24.77 20.73
CA GLU A 568 -30.40 -24.62 22.03
C GLU A 568 -29.99 -23.15 22.29
N TYR A 569 -29.56 -22.45 21.24
CA TYR A 569 -29.16 -21.05 21.34
C TYR A 569 -30.32 -20.13 21.73
N ASN A 570 -31.53 -20.43 21.27
CA ASN A 570 -32.74 -19.66 21.54
C ASN A 570 -33.44 -20.07 22.85
N ASN A 571 -32.96 -21.12 23.51
CA ASN A 571 -33.51 -21.57 24.79
C ASN A 571 -33.02 -20.63 25.92
N PRO A 572 -33.92 -20.02 26.72
CA PRO A 572 -33.55 -19.08 27.80
C PRO A 572 -32.81 -19.72 29.00
N GLY A 573 -32.57 -21.04 28.98
CA GLY A 573 -31.78 -21.75 29.99
C GLY A 573 -30.25 -21.64 29.84
N ASN A 574 -29.51 -22.47 30.58
CA ASN A 574 -28.05 -22.55 30.49
C ASN A 574 -27.64 -23.27 29.19
N LYS A 575 -27.34 -22.50 28.14
CA LYS A 575 -27.03 -22.99 26.79
C LYS A 575 -25.87 -23.98 26.80
N ILE A 576 -26.10 -25.22 26.36
CA ILE A 576 -25.05 -26.24 26.30
C ILE A 576 -24.40 -26.24 24.91
N PRO A 577 -23.08 -26.00 24.78
CA PRO A 577 -22.42 -26.04 23.50
C PRO A 577 -22.30 -27.48 22.99
N LEU A 578 -22.66 -27.72 21.73
CA LEU A 578 -22.48 -28.98 21.04
C LEU A 578 -21.00 -29.37 20.98
N LYS A 579 -20.15 -28.38 20.67
CA LYS A 579 -18.69 -28.52 20.60
C LYS A 579 -18.03 -27.25 21.09
N THR A 580 -17.00 -27.38 21.92
CA THR A 580 -16.14 -26.25 22.30
C THR A 580 -14.70 -26.54 21.90
N VAL A 581 -14.05 -25.56 21.29
CA VAL A 581 -12.62 -25.54 21.00
C VAL A 581 -11.95 -24.65 22.04
N TYR A 582 -10.88 -25.12 22.68
CA TYR A 582 -10.10 -24.36 23.65
C TYR A 582 -8.68 -24.13 23.15
N PHE A 583 -8.17 -22.93 23.43
CA PHE A 583 -6.82 -22.51 23.09
C PHE A 583 -6.04 -22.19 24.37
N GLU A 584 -4.93 -22.89 24.62
CA GLU A 584 -4.03 -22.60 25.74
C GLU A 584 -2.74 -21.98 25.25
N TYR A 585 -2.35 -20.87 25.87
CA TYR A 585 -1.20 -20.07 25.49
C TYR A 585 -0.20 -19.92 26.63
N ASP A 586 1.05 -19.64 26.27
CA ASP A 586 2.06 -19.10 27.18
C ASP A 586 2.84 -17.94 26.54
N TYR A 587 3.83 -17.43 27.26
CA TYR A 587 4.71 -16.34 26.85
C TYR A 587 6.19 -16.76 26.88
N SER A 588 6.46 -18.03 26.57
CA SER A 588 7.80 -18.61 26.72
C SER A 588 8.81 -18.16 25.66
N LEU A 589 8.34 -17.70 24.49
CA LEU A 589 9.17 -17.32 23.33
C LEU A 589 9.32 -15.81 23.17
N CYS A 590 10.36 -15.38 22.46
CA CYS A 590 10.63 -13.97 22.10
C CYS A 590 10.57 -13.04 23.33
N LYS A 591 11.40 -13.30 24.33
CA LYS A 591 11.43 -12.53 25.59
C LYS A 591 11.99 -11.12 25.40
N GLY A 592 11.60 -10.21 26.29
CA GLY A 592 12.11 -8.84 26.32
C GLY A 592 11.38 -7.90 25.36
N MET A 593 10.14 -8.20 24.97
CA MET A 593 9.36 -7.30 24.13
C MET A 593 9.03 -6.00 24.88
N VAL A 594 9.02 -4.88 24.16
CA VAL A 594 8.79 -3.56 24.74
C VAL A 594 7.31 -3.19 24.83
N ASN A 595 6.44 -3.88 24.09
CA ASN A 595 4.99 -3.66 24.07
C ASN A 595 4.23 -4.68 24.94
N THR A 596 4.61 -4.76 26.23
CA THR A 596 4.03 -5.69 27.21
C THR A 596 3.50 -4.96 28.46
N ILE A 597 2.61 -5.60 29.22
CA ILE A 597 2.12 -5.08 30.51
C ILE A 597 3.22 -5.05 31.57
N ASN A 598 4.13 -6.02 31.57
CA ASN A 598 5.12 -6.23 32.64
C ASN A 598 6.56 -6.12 32.11
N LEU A 599 7.04 -4.90 31.90
CA LEU A 599 8.42 -4.64 31.45
C LEU A 599 9.48 -5.20 32.42
N ASN A 600 9.18 -5.21 33.73
CA ASN A 600 10.13 -5.59 34.78
C ASN A 600 10.21 -7.10 35.05
N ASN A 601 9.35 -7.93 34.44
CA ASN A 601 9.36 -9.38 34.65
C ASN A 601 9.65 -10.13 33.35
N ILE A 602 10.93 -10.40 33.09
CA ILE A 602 11.44 -11.04 31.88
C ILE A 602 10.85 -12.45 31.66
N SER A 603 10.37 -13.12 32.72
CA SER A 603 9.76 -14.45 32.62
C SER A 603 8.36 -14.44 32.02
N GLU A 604 7.63 -13.32 32.12
CA GLU A 604 6.27 -13.13 31.56
C GLU A 604 6.23 -12.21 30.34
N ASN A 605 7.37 -11.60 29.99
CA ASN A 605 7.48 -10.64 28.89
C ASN A 605 7.90 -11.31 27.57
N GLY A 606 7.10 -12.25 27.07
CA GLY A 606 7.31 -12.89 25.77
C GLY A 606 6.23 -12.54 24.74
N LYS A 607 6.29 -13.20 23.58
CA LYS A 607 5.22 -13.18 22.57
C LYS A 607 4.19 -14.25 22.85
N LEU A 608 2.90 -13.94 22.68
CA LEU A 608 1.82 -14.91 22.83
C LEU A 608 2.07 -16.14 21.95
N THR A 609 2.17 -17.30 22.60
CA THR A 609 2.55 -18.57 21.96
C THR A 609 1.48 -19.62 22.25
N LEU A 610 0.86 -20.17 21.20
CA LEU A 610 -0.15 -21.24 21.35
C LEU A 610 0.55 -22.55 21.70
N LYS A 611 0.25 -23.15 22.85
CA LYS A 611 0.87 -24.44 23.27
C LYS A 611 -0.03 -25.63 23.06
N LYS A 612 -1.33 -25.45 23.23
CA LYS A 612 -2.27 -26.55 23.22
C LYS A 612 -3.62 -26.15 22.65
N LEU A 613 -4.21 -27.04 21.87
CA LEU A 613 -5.57 -26.92 21.36
C LEU A 613 -6.31 -28.23 21.62
N TYR A 614 -7.53 -28.15 22.16
CA TYR A 614 -8.33 -29.34 22.43
C TYR A 614 -9.82 -29.06 22.31
N PHE A 615 -10.60 -30.14 22.31
CA PHE A 615 -12.04 -30.11 22.09
C PHE A 615 -12.80 -30.73 23.26
N THR A 616 -13.97 -30.18 23.55
CA THR A 616 -15.00 -30.84 24.36
C THR A 616 -16.30 -30.92 23.57
N TYR A 617 -17.16 -31.87 23.94
CA TYR A 617 -18.44 -32.10 23.28
C TYR A 617 -19.52 -32.20 24.35
N ASN A 618 -20.54 -31.35 24.27
CA ASN A 618 -21.54 -31.19 25.33
C ASN A 618 -20.83 -31.03 26.69
N ASN A 619 -21.21 -31.86 27.67
CA ASN A 619 -20.58 -31.89 29.00
C ASN A 619 -19.39 -32.87 29.11
N SER A 620 -19.02 -33.56 28.04
CA SER A 620 -17.94 -34.55 28.05
C SER A 620 -16.56 -33.92 27.86
N LYS A 621 -15.68 -34.14 28.85
CA LYS A 621 -14.26 -33.75 28.81
C LYS A 621 -13.34 -34.85 28.27
N LYS A 622 -13.88 -35.97 27.76
CA LYS A 622 -13.08 -37.12 27.32
C LYS A 622 -12.05 -36.73 26.24
N HIS A 623 -12.44 -35.89 25.30
CA HIS A 623 -11.58 -35.42 24.21
C HIS A 623 -10.56 -34.36 24.63
N ALA A 624 -10.68 -33.77 25.82
CA ALA A 624 -9.64 -32.89 26.37
C ALA A 624 -8.34 -33.66 26.70
N LYS A 625 -8.43 -34.99 26.86
CA LYS A 625 -7.27 -35.88 27.10
C LYS A 625 -6.45 -36.18 25.83
N SER A 626 -6.91 -35.75 24.65
CA SER A 626 -6.20 -35.94 23.38
C SER A 626 -5.98 -34.58 22.68
N PRO A 627 -5.18 -33.69 23.27
CA PRO A 627 -4.94 -32.37 22.71
C PRO A 627 -3.97 -32.40 21.53
N TYR A 628 -4.07 -31.39 20.68
CA TYR A 628 -3.01 -30.98 19.77
C TYR A 628 -1.99 -30.16 20.57
N ILE A 629 -0.72 -30.58 20.56
CA ILE A 629 0.38 -29.91 21.26
C ILE A 629 1.30 -29.28 20.22
N PHE A 630 1.61 -28.00 20.41
CA PHE A 630 2.47 -27.23 19.52
C PHE A 630 3.85 -27.09 20.12
N ASN A 631 4.84 -27.63 19.41
CA ASN A 631 6.26 -27.47 19.74
C ASN A 631 6.90 -26.53 18.73
N TYR A 632 7.63 -25.55 19.23
CA TYR A 632 8.35 -24.58 18.42
C TYR A 632 9.84 -24.88 18.52
N SER A 633 10.50 -25.05 17.38
CA SER A 633 11.96 -25.17 17.32
C SER A 633 12.60 -23.83 17.68
N LYS A 634 13.64 -23.85 18.52
CA LYS A 634 14.57 -22.72 18.61
C LYS A 634 15.30 -22.65 17.26
N ILE A 635 14.96 -21.67 16.43
CA ILE A 635 15.76 -21.38 15.24
C ILE A 635 17.12 -20.84 15.74
N PRO A 636 18.26 -21.40 15.33
CA PRO A 636 19.56 -20.76 15.54
C PRO A 636 19.52 -19.41 14.82
N ILE A 637 19.91 -18.35 15.50
CA ILE A 637 20.06 -17.01 14.91
C ILE A 637 21.01 -17.14 13.71
N LEU A 638 20.44 -17.15 12.51
CA LEU A 638 21.06 -16.93 11.21
C LEU A 638 20.32 -15.67 10.73
N ILE A 639 20.91 -14.50 10.59
CA ILE A 639 22.14 -14.19 9.86
C ILE A 639 22.59 -12.78 10.28
N GLN A 640 23.86 -12.65 10.66
CA GLN A 640 24.64 -11.43 10.54
C GLN A 640 25.19 -11.47 9.11
N LEU A 641 24.59 -10.70 8.18
CA LEU A 641 25.17 -10.49 6.85
C LEU A 641 25.65 -9.04 6.80
N LEU A 642 26.91 -8.95 6.37
CA LEU A 642 27.76 -7.78 6.19
C LEU A 642 27.06 -6.59 5.54
#